data_AF-A0A2D6A2S5-F1
#
_entry.id   AF-A0A2D6A2S5-F1
#
_cell.length_a   1.000
_cell.length_b   1.000
_cell.length_c   1.000
_cell.angle_alpha   90.00
_cell.angle_beta   90.00
_cell.angle_gamma   90.00
#
_symmetry.space_group_name_H-M   'P 1'
#
loop_
_entity.id
_entity.type
_entity.pdbx_description
1 polymer ?
#
loop_
_entity_poly.entity_id
_entity_poly.type
_entity_poly.pdbx_seq_one_letter_code
_entity_poly.pdbx_strand_id
1 'polypeptide(L)'
;MQVLGVVEAGGGVMSLRKEQGLLLATVAVIALLFAMGRGSQAGVGKATVRRATYRSQAVPGAVVTDALKGSVARARDLFLKPSLTSPLPPLDWPELPLPRFPDLPLIEPPLPLGPDIAHWYLRRVTPVAVTLAQDASEPSSSPASGNSGSGSNGGGGQDSLLPEELAETYDRVKLNGKDQWGYVLGSNKHARGRIVDGKPLALQGPFHRPLELRTINVKSGKVQMQRLPIDVDALAGVTEIEFANNVNNRIAIRRRHIPAGPPGLDARQRFVDDLLTLEREHAEALEEAEAQARKHVEIQPNSARGRELLARVYSETGRLEKEAALYDELAKGDFKQFAFVPRGRGVLAMRLGLFEDAERWLTEAVNRDRTDARNWLELSRCLSRLGRGEEALKAVREARALVAPGMPARRELAVKSWLVRTLLAVGKDVEAERALIEAKNVRTEDPAQSMLEGTVLYAKKSWVSALEAFRTAAARVPTSAVALIGAGLCHFHLKQWNEAMAAFRGAATRDPLDRHLALCAQAFLLLQTEGRVSDAVARCEEAERMAPNDPFVLYLLGRAYRQSDRLGEARAKLETCLAEHHDFVEAMAEKAYAHLLEARQGAAQLLIDGERLAARTVQVDAARGKQPVYQDLLGVQRYHLRRNDAARRAFQASQQWGGDLHPKLWLALLRNRSGHVDDAITGLRNVWQFIRDEKAPFKVYSDGVMKMLQYHRGKRVFKDEFNGVNKQWLQVKKGQRRLVWNVNGGRLKVAGQASSDQDSYWRFSVEPGQDFVSASLRVGVGDNIHTNTSAVFRLSDQRPMGGGRMQTNFQLELGYSLGNSYLFLQDGRQPTQKNQVMKRGPELGADLRTGQSVLVGIEVDRGIDGTSAKPTLVVTWDGREILRRDCRSLNMRSKPLQLDLLIKNQNSARVDAWFDEFRLVRLGKG
;
A
#
# COMPACT_ATOMS: atom_id res chain seq x y z
N MET A 1 41.12 -29.99 15.57
CA MET A 1 41.97 -31.12 15.15
C MET A 1 43.33 -30.57 14.74
N GLN A 2 44.37 -30.94 15.49
CA GLN A 2 45.77 -30.78 15.10
C GLN A 2 46.05 -31.61 13.85
N VAL A 3 46.84 -31.10 12.89
CA VAL A 3 48.11 -31.70 12.41
C VAL A 3 48.87 -30.59 11.68
N LEU A 4 50.02 -30.22 12.24
CA LEU A 4 51.08 -29.45 11.60
C LEU A 4 51.97 -30.44 10.82
N GLY A 5 52.29 -30.10 9.57
CA GLY A 5 53.34 -30.72 8.78
C GLY A 5 54.26 -29.63 8.27
N VAL A 6 55.48 -29.63 8.79
CA VAL A 6 56.55 -28.64 8.62
C VAL A 6 57.18 -28.76 7.23
N VAL A 7 57.40 -27.62 6.56
CA VAL A 7 58.52 -27.41 5.64
C VAL A 7 59.11 -26.04 5.96
N GLU A 8 60.30 -26.05 6.55
CA GLU A 8 61.16 -24.89 6.75
C GLU A 8 61.87 -24.53 5.42
N ALA A 9 61.95 -23.24 5.11
CA ALA A 9 63.23 -22.52 5.04
C ALA A 9 63.03 -21.10 4.49
N GLY A 10 63.53 -20.11 5.22
CA GLY A 10 63.99 -18.85 4.65
C GLY A 10 63.12 -17.62 4.85
N GLY A 11 63.37 -16.89 5.95
CA GLY A 11 63.23 -15.43 5.95
C GLY A 11 62.04 -14.84 6.71
N GLY A 12 62.27 -14.45 7.97
CA GLY A 12 61.60 -13.31 8.60
C GLY A 12 60.11 -13.45 8.92
N VAL A 13 59.74 -14.31 9.87
CA VAL A 13 58.39 -14.33 10.43
C VAL A 13 58.25 -13.21 11.47
N MET A 14 57.54 -12.12 11.12
CA MET A 14 56.94 -11.24 12.12
C MET A 14 55.83 -12.03 12.83
N SER A 15 56.02 -12.33 14.12
CA SER A 15 54.95 -12.91 14.95
C SER A 15 53.88 -11.85 15.21
N LEU A 16 52.79 -11.91 14.45
CA LEU A 16 51.59 -11.10 14.69
C LEU A 16 51.02 -11.42 16.08
N ARG A 17 51.01 -10.44 16.98
CA ARG A 17 50.34 -10.58 18.29
C ARG A 17 48.84 -10.84 18.07
N LYS A 18 48.17 -11.58 18.96
CA LYS A 18 46.73 -11.89 18.86
C LYS A 18 45.88 -10.64 18.57
N GLU A 19 46.26 -9.49 19.12
CA GLU A 19 45.62 -8.19 18.90
C GLU A 19 45.76 -7.67 17.46
N GLN A 20 46.92 -7.88 16.83
CA GLN A 20 47.15 -7.53 15.42
C GLN A 20 46.47 -8.53 14.48
N GLY A 21 46.39 -9.81 14.86
CA GLY A 21 45.56 -10.80 14.17
C GLY A 21 44.07 -10.45 14.24
N LEU A 22 43.59 -9.98 15.40
CA LEU A 22 42.22 -9.50 15.57
C LEU A 22 41.98 -8.22 14.76
N LEU A 23 42.94 -7.28 14.74
CA LEU A 23 42.84 -6.07 13.92
C LEU A 23 42.78 -6.42 12.43
N LEU A 24 43.65 -7.31 11.94
CA LEU A 24 43.63 -7.78 10.56
C LEU A 24 42.36 -8.56 10.23
N ALA A 25 41.85 -9.38 11.14
CA ALA A 25 40.55 -10.05 10.97
C ALA A 25 39.39 -9.05 10.95
N THR A 26 39.45 -8.00 11.78
CA THR A 26 38.43 -6.94 11.82
C THR A 26 38.48 -6.10 10.56
N VAL A 27 39.68 -5.73 10.08
CA VAL A 27 39.88 -5.02 8.81
C VAL A 27 39.48 -5.90 7.63
N ALA A 28 39.74 -7.21 7.67
CA ALA A 28 39.29 -8.15 6.66
C ALA A 28 37.78 -8.29 6.66
N VAL A 29 37.12 -8.36 7.82
CA VAL A 29 35.65 -8.37 7.95
C VAL A 29 35.06 -7.03 7.49
N ILE A 30 35.67 -5.89 7.81
CA ILE A 30 35.24 -4.58 7.30
C ILE A 30 35.40 -4.52 5.78
N ALA A 31 36.52 -5.02 5.23
CA ALA A 31 36.75 -5.10 3.79
C ALA A 31 35.78 -6.08 3.11
N LEU A 32 35.44 -7.19 3.76
CA LEU A 32 34.45 -8.17 3.30
C LEU A 32 33.04 -7.58 3.36
N LEU A 33 32.71 -6.78 4.38
CA LEU A 33 31.46 -6.04 4.48
C LEU A 33 31.38 -4.90 3.45
N PHE A 34 32.51 -4.27 3.10
CA PHE A 34 32.59 -3.30 2.00
C PHE A 34 32.51 -3.97 0.62
N ALA A 35 33.03 -5.19 0.48
CA ALA A 35 32.98 -5.98 -0.76
C ALA A 35 31.59 -6.63 -0.96
N MET A 36 31.00 -7.19 0.10
CA MET A 36 29.63 -7.72 0.11
C MET A 36 28.58 -6.60 0.08
N GLY A 37 28.92 -5.41 0.61
CA GLY A 37 28.13 -4.18 0.48
C GLY A 37 28.09 -3.60 -0.94
N ARG A 38 28.87 -4.16 -1.89
CA ARG A 38 28.73 -3.89 -3.33
C ARG A 38 27.75 -4.85 -4.04
N GLY A 39 27.18 -5.84 -3.34
CA GLY A 39 26.28 -6.85 -3.90
C GLY A 39 24.79 -6.72 -3.53
N SER A 40 24.41 -5.84 -2.60
CA SER A 40 23.00 -5.66 -2.22
C SER A 40 22.68 -4.21 -1.83
N GLN A 41 22.81 -3.29 -2.78
CA GLN A 41 22.08 -2.03 -2.72
C GLN A 41 20.73 -2.19 -3.42
N ALA A 42 19.77 -2.73 -2.69
CA ALA A 42 18.37 -2.45 -2.94
C ALA A 42 18.12 -0.97 -2.56
N GLY A 43 18.24 -0.08 -3.54
CA GLY A 43 17.29 1.02 -3.75
C GLY A 43 17.06 2.07 -2.67
N VAL A 44 18.05 2.48 -1.86
CA VAL A 44 18.02 3.86 -1.33
C VAL A 44 18.61 4.75 -2.40
N GLY A 45 17.77 5.16 -3.35
CA GLY A 45 18.09 6.18 -4.31
C GLY A 45 18.40 7.48 -3.58
N LYS A 46 19.66 7.71 -3.22
CA LYS A 46 20.21 9.06 -3.33
C LYS A 46 19.86 9.47 -4.75
N ALA A 47 18.94 10.40 -4.90
CA ALA A 47 18.80 11.14 -6.12
C ALA A 47 20.13 11.90 -6.30
N THR A 48 21.16 11.20 -6.79
CA THR A 48 21.92 11.77 -7.88
C THR A 48 20.84 12.15 -8.87
N VAL A 49 20.56 13.45 -8.92
CA VAL A 49 20.01 14.04 -10.12
C VAL A 49 20.94 13.52 -11.21
N ARG A 50 20.55 12.40 -11.85
CA ARG A 50 20.97 12.15 -13.22
C ARG A 50 20.63 13.47 -13.85
N ARG A 51 21.66 14.27 -14.20
CA ARG A 51 21.47 15.43 -15.07
C ARG A 51 20.49 14.90 -16.10
N ALA A 52 19.26 15.43 -16.08
CA ALA A 52 18.30 15.05 -17.08
C ALA A 52 19.04 15.31 -18.37
N THR A 53 19.38 14.25 -19.11
CA THR A 53 19.88 14.40 -20.46
C THR A 53 18.73 15.09 -21.15
N TYR A 54 18.86 16.41 -21.29
CA TYR A 54 17.93 17.22 -22.04
C TYR A 54 17.79 16.54 -23.40
N ARG A 55 16.62 15.94 -23.62
CA ARG A 55 16.19 15.53 -24.95
C ARG A 55 15.63 16.79 -25.58
N SER A 56 16.30 17.31 -26.61
CA SER A 56 15.71 18.35 -27.44
C SER A 56 14.35 17.84 -27.92
N GLN A 57 13.27 18.58 -27.66
CA GLN A 57 12.04 18.31 -28.38
C GLN A 57 12.33 18.53 -29.86
N ALA A 58 12.01 17.54 -30.70
CA ALA A 58 11.75 17.85 -32.10
C ALA A 58 10.59 18.84 -32.11
N VAL A 59 10.84 20.03 -32.65
CA VAL A 59 9.78 21.00 -32.92
C VAL A 59 8.81 20.28 -33.86
N PRO A 60 7.50 20.17 -33.53
CA PRO A 60 6.53 19.61 -34.45
C PRO A 60 6.65 20.36 -35.77
N GLY A 61 6.83 19.63 -36.88
CA GLY A 61 6.76 20.23 -38.20
C GLY A 61 5.44 20.97 -38.30
N ALA A 62 5.49 22.27 -38.56
CA ALA A 62 4.30 22.95 -39.02
C ALA A 62 3.93 22.27 -40.34
N VAL A 63 2.77 21.59 -40.36
CA VAL A 63 2.12 21.27 -41.61
C VAL A 63 1.81 22.62 -42.24
N VAL A 64 2.56 22.97 -43.29
CA VAL A 64 2.19 24.06 -44.18
C VAL A 64 0.93 23.60 -44.88
N THR A 65 -0.23 24.04 -44.41
CA THR A 65 -1.43 24.02 -45.23
C THR A 65 -1.24 25.07 -46.33
N ASP A 66 -1.26 24.63 -47.57
CA ASP A 66 -1.40 25.49 -48.74
C ASP A 66 -2.62 26.40 -48.55
N ALA A 67 -2.36 27.69 -48.35
CA ALA A 67 -3.10 28.82 -48.89
C ALA A 67 -2.76 30.06 -48.06
N LEU A 68 -2.22 31.09 -48.73
CA LEU A 68 -2.73 32.46 -48.64
C LEU A 68 -2.12 33.25 -49.81
N LYS A 69 -2.85 33.28 -50.93
CA LYS A 69 -2.75 34.35 -51.94
C LYS A 69 -3.55 35.56 -51.41
N GLY A 70 -2.92 36.74 -51.42
CA GLY A 70 -3.52 38.04 -51.10
C GLY A 70 -3.28 38.45 -49.64
N SER A 71 -2.83 39.66 -49.28
CA SER A 71 -2.89 40.96 -49.94
C SER A 71 -1.69 41.84 -49.55
N VAL A 72 -1.37 42.81 -50.41
CA VAL A 72 -0.38 43.88 -50.18
C VAL A 72 -0.97 44.93 -49.24
N ALA A 73 -0.30 45.30 -48.13
CA ALA A 73 -0.41 46.63 -47.55
C ALA A 73 0.69 47.02 -46.53
N ARG A 74 1.41 48.08 -46.93
CA ARG A 74 2.06 49.16 -46.16
C ARG A 74 3.41 48.92 -45.45
N ALA A 75 4.39 49.66 -45.96
CA ALA A 75 5.67 49.96 -45.34
C ALA A 75 5.50 50.59 -43.96
N ARG A 76 6.14 49.97 -42.97
CA ARG A 76 6.15 50.40 -41.58
C ARG A 76 7.03 51.65 -41.38
N ASP A 77 6.45 52.63 -40.69
CA ASP A 77 6.97 53.95 -40.28
C ASP A 77 8.33 53.91 -39.56
N LEU A 78 9.12 54.98 -39.69
CA LEU A 78 10.52 55.15 -39.26
C LEU A 78 10.71 55.46 -37.77
N PHE A 79 9.63 55.66 -37.00
CA PHE A 79 9.68 55.96 -35.56
C PHE A 79 9.15 54.84 -34.64
N LEU A 80 9.01 53.62 -35.16
CA LEU A 80 8.50 52.48 -34.38
C LEU A 80 9.60 51.77 -33.56
N LYS A 81 9.30 51.51 -32.28
CA LYS A 81 10.05 50.63 -31.36
C LYS A 81 10.42 49.27 -32.00
N PRO A 82 11.51 48.60 -31.56
CA PRO A 82 12.03 47.36 -32.16
C PRO A 82 10.96 46.29 -32.42
N SER A 83 11.15 45.47 -33.46
CA SER A 83 10.24 44.38 -33.88
C SER A 83 9.91 43.37 -32.77
N LEU A 84 8.70 42.82 -32.84
CA LEU A 84 8.06 41.82 -31.97
C LEU A 84 8.99 40.67 -31.52
N THR A 85 9.74 40.85 -30.44
CA THR A 85 10.15 39.71 -29.61
C THR A 85 8.99 39.37 -28.69
N SER A 86 8.57 38.11 -28.66
CA SER A 86 7.55 37.64 -27.72
C SER A 86 8.22 36.88 -26.57
N PRO A 87 7.67 36.94 -25.34
CA PRO A 87 8.03 35.95 -24.33
C PRO A 87 7.72 34.54 -24.85
N LEU A 88 8.45 33.54 -24.35
CA LEU A 88 8.09 32.15 -24.59
C LEU A 88 6.72 31.85 -23.94
N PRO A 89 5.94 30.89 -24.48
CA PRO A 89 4.79 30.36 -23.76
C PRO A 89 5.25 29.81 -22.41
N PRO A 90 4.38 29.77 -21.39
CA PRO A 90 4.73 29.24 -20.08
C PRO A 90 5.31 27.83 -20.16
N LEU A 91 6.31 27.57 -19.33
CA LEU A 91 6.91 26.24 -19.23
C LEU A 91 5.89 25.28 -18.63
N ASP A 92 5.53 24.20 -19.33
CA ASP A 92 4.50 23.26 -18.86
C ASP A 92 5.01 21.81 -18.91
N TRP A 93 4.23 20.89 -18.36
CA TRP A 93 4.47 19.45 -18.46
C TRP A 93 4.58 19.00 -19.93
N PRO A 94 5.59 18.19 -20.32
CA PRO A 94 6.49 17.39 -19.47
C PRO A 94 7.81 18.04 -19.02
N GLU A 95 8.07 19.29 -19.37
CA GLU A 95 9.37 19.95 -19.12
C GLU A 95 9.54 20.42 -17.68
N LEU A 96 8.44 20.58 -16.93
CA LEU A 96 8.43 21.01 -15.54
C LEU A 96 8.15 19.82 -14.62
N PRO A 97 9.04 19.48 -13.67
CA PRO A 97 8.80 18.38 -12.74
C PRO A 97 7.56 18.68 -11.90
N LEU A 98 6.72 17.67 -11.65
CA LEU A 98 5.51 17.81 -10.83
C LEU A 98 5.79 17.46 -9.37
N PRO A 99 5.07 18.08 -8.41
CA PRO A 99 5.28 17.81 -7.01
C PRO A 99 4.82 16.38 -6.70
N ARG A 100 5.49 15.74 -5.73
CA ARG A 100 5.05 14.44 -5.21
C ARG A 100 3.70 14.60 -4.53
N PHE A 101 2.77 13.69 -4.84
CA PHE A 101 1.49 13.63 -4.16
C PHE A 101 1.69 13.02 -2.75
N PRO A 102 1.11 13.60 -1.68
CA PRO A 102 1.20 13.03 -0.33
C PRO A 102 0.55 11.65 -0.28
N ASP A 103 0.95 10.82 0.69
CA ASP A 103 0.24 9.56 0.90
C ASP A 103 -1.15 9.81 1.48
N LEU A 104 -2.09 8.95 1.10
CA LEU A 104 -3.47 9.00 1.58
C LEU A 104 -3.53 8.57 3.07
N PRO A 105 -4.53 9.02 3.84
CA PRO A 105 -4.74 8.58 5.21
C PRO A 105 -4.82 7.06 5.27
N LEU A 106 -4.14 6.44 6.24
CA LEU A 106 -4.20 4.99 6.47
C LEU A 106 -5.21 4.70 7.56
N ILE A 107 -6.08 3.72 7.31
CA ILE A 107 -7.05 3.25 8.29
C ILE A 107 -6.39 2.31 9.30
N GLU A 108 -6.69 2.52 10.58
CA GLU A 108 -6.30 1.61 11.66
C GLU A 108 -7.10 0.30 11.61
N PRO A 109 -6.47 -0.84 11.94
CA PRO A 109 -7.16 -2.12 12.06
C PRO A 109 -8.37 -2.04 12.99
N PRO A 110 -9.57 -2.46 12.55
CA PRO A 110 -10.77 -2.34 13.35
C PRO A 110 -10.69 -3.25 14.57
N LEU A 111 -11.01 -2.70 15.75
CA LEU A 111 -11.21 -3.49 16.96
C LEU A 111 -12.66 -4.03 16.99
N PRO A 112 -12.87 -5.37 17.06
CA PRO A 112 -14.20 -6.01 17.09
C PRO A 112 -15.16 -5.47 18.16
N LEU A 113 -14.62 -4.93 19.25
CA LEU A 113 -15.40 -4.40 20.36
C LEU A 113 -15.24 -2.88 20.51
N GLY A 114 -14.48 -2.23 19.61
CA GLY A 114 -13.81 -0.92 19.69
C GLY A 114 -14.51 0.29 19.05
N PRO A 115 -13.90 1.50 19.11
CA PRO A 115 -14.45 2.76 18.61
C PRO A 115 -14.05 3.10 17.16
N ASP A 116 -13.09 2.38 16.57
CA ASP A 116 -12.70 2.49 15.15
C ASP A 116 -13.74 1.87 14.19
N ILE A 117 -14.99 2.00 14.59
CA ILE A 117 -16.17 1.84 13.76
C ILE A 117 -16.39 3.12 12.94
N ALA A 118 -15.45 4.08 12.93
CA ALA A 118 -15.33 5.07 11.84
C ALA A 118 -15.27 4.40 10.45
N HIS A 119 -15.06 3.08 10.40
CA HIS A 119 -15.05 2.19 9.23
C HIS A 119 -16.26 1.25 9.14
N TRP A 120 -17.38 1.59 9.78
CA TRP A 120 -18.67 0.87 9.80
C TRP A 120 -19.18 0.38 8.43
N TYR A 121 -18.76 1.00 7.33
CA TYR A 121 -19.09 0.59 5.95
C TYR A 121 -18.24 -0.57 5.43
N LEU A 122 -17.10 -0.92 6.07
CA LEU A 122 -16.26 -2.09 5.75
C LEU A 122 -16.88 -3.44 6.13
N ARG A 123 -18.18 -3.50 6.34
CA ARG A 123 -18.90 -4.76 6.59
C ARG A 123 -20.23 -4.87 5.85
N ARG A 124 -20.51 -3.94 4.92
CA ARG A 124 -21.54 -4.08 3.89
C ARG A 124 -21.20 -5.16 2.86
N VAL A 125 -21.55 -6.41 3.13
CA VAL A 125 -21.68 -7.38 2.02
C VAL A 125 -22.84 -6.87 1.15
N THR A 126 -22.65 -6.81 -0.18
CA THR A 126 -23.78 -6.69 -1.10
C THR A 126 -24.08 -8.06 -1.70
N PRO A 127 -25.34 -8.37 -2.00
CA PRO A 127 -25.77 -9.75 -2.21
C PRO A 127 -25.21 -10.33 -3.50
N VAL A 128 -24.44 -11.42 -3.38
CA VAL A 128 -24.19 -12.34 -4.50
C VAL A 128 -25.27 -13.40 -4.49
N ALA A 129 -26.10 -13.42 -5.53
CA ALA A 129 -27.05 -14.49 -5.77
C ALA A 129 -26.28 -15.78 -6.09
N VAL A 130 -26.09 -16.64 -5.09
CA VAL A 130 -25.63 -18.01 -5.31
C VAL A 130 -26.85 -18.90 -5.52
N THR A 131 -27.18 -19.15 -6.78
CA THR A 131 -28.04 -20.28 -7.15
C THR A 131 -27.27 -21.56 -6.87
N LEU A 132 -27.56 -22.21 -5.73
CA LEU A 132 -27.12 -23.57 -5.48
C LEU A 132 -27.82 -24.50 -6.48
N ALA A 133 -27.05 -24.93 -7.49
CA ALA A 133 -27.42 -26.01 -8.37
C ALA A 133 -27.62 -27.29 -7.54
N GLN A 134 -28.85 -27.81 -7.59
CA GLN A 134 -29.13 -29.20 -7.27
C GLN A 134 -28.46 -30.05 -8.34
N ASP A 135 -27.59 -30.97 -7.97
CA ASP A 135 -27.52 -32.26 -8.64
C ASP A 135 -26.90 -33.34 -7.76
N ALA A 136 -27.54 -34.50 -7.84
CA ALA A 136 -27.34 -35.70 -7.07
C ALA A 136 -26.19 -36.56 -7.61
N SER A 137 -25.55 -37.35 -6.74
CA SER A 137 -25.27 -38.77 -6.98
C SER A 137 -24.60 -39.42 -5.76
N GLU A 138 -25.27 -40.44 -5.22
CA GLU A 138 -24.67 -41.48 -4.39
C GLU A 138 -23.60 -42.25 -5.19
N PRO A 139 -22.68 -42.96 -4.51
CA PRO A 139 -22.63 -44.39 -4.80
C PRO A 139 -22.44 -45.30 -3.58
N SER A 140 -23.42 -46.21 -3.45
CA SER A 140 -23.31 -47.67 -3.33
C SER A 140 -22.32 -48.30 -2.34
N SER A 141 -22.91 -49.08 -1.44
CA SER A 141 -22.37 -50.19 -0.67
C SER A 141 -21.99 -51.42 -1.52
N SER A 142 -21.27 -52.37 -0.88
CA SER A 142 -21.45 -53.85 -0.91
C SER A 142 -20.09 -54.62 -1.01
N PRO A 143 -20.01 -55.93 -0.64
CA PRO A 143 -19.25 -56.40 0.52
C PRO A 143 -18.30 -57.59 0.19
N ALA A 144 -17.52 -58.13 1.14
CA ALA A 144 -16.99 -59.50 1.06
C ALA A 144 -16.39 -60.03 2.38
N SER A 145 -16.87 -61.22 2.76
CA SER A 145 -16.21 -62.38 3.41
C SER A 145 -14.91 -62.15 4.21
N GLY A 146 -14.77 -62.57 5.46
CA GLY A 146 -15.11 -63.89 5.98
C GLY A 146 -13.83 -64.73 6.11
N ASN A 147 -13.36 -65.02 7.32
CA ASN A 147 -12.90 -66.36 7.66
C ASN A 147 -12.75 -66.59 9.16
N SER A 148 -13.27 -67.74 9.57
CA SER A 148 -13.20 -68.38 10.87
C SER A 148 -11.84 -69.02 11.13
N GLY A 149 -11.39 -68.98 12.38
CA GLY A 149 -10.28 -69.78 12.90
C GLY A 149 -10.54 -70.18 14.34
N SER A 150 -11.09 -71.38 14.52
CA SER A 150 -11.29 -72.06 15.81
C SER A 150 -9.95 -72.50 16.41
N GLY A 151 -9.84 -72.40 17.74
CA GLY A 151 -8.73 -72.95 18.53
C GLY A 151 -9.13 -73.01 20.01
N SER A 152 -9.70 -74.14 20.41
CA SER A 152 -10.08 -74.47 21.79
C SER A 152 -8.88 -74.88 22.66
N ASN A 153 -8.86 -74.42 23.91
CA ASN A 153 -8.43 -75.10 25.15
C ASN A 153 -8.35 -74.01 26.23
N GLY A 154 -8.93 -74.07 27.42
CA GLY A 154 -9.41 -75.17 28.23
C GLY A 154 -8.94 -74.89 29.67
N GLY A 155 -9.87 -74.62 30.59
CA GLY A 155 -9.65 -74.76 32.04
C GLY A 155 -9.68 -73.48 32.91
N GLY A 156 -10.64 -73.44 33.84
CA GLY A 156 -10.55 -72.68 35.10
C GLY A 156 -11.59 -71.59 35.26
N GLY A 157 -12.74 -71.92 35.86
CA GLY A 157 -13.82 -70.97 36.11
C GLY A 157 -13.47 -69.85 37.08
N GLN A 158 -14.04 -68.67 36.81
CA GLN A 158 -14.48 -67.69 37.79
C GLN A 158 -15.48 -66.74 37.12
N ASP A 159 -16.57 -66.46 37.84
CA ASP A 159 -17.78 -65.78 37.40
C ASP A 159 -17.54 -64.61 36.44
N SER A 160 -18.08 -64.75 35.22
CA SER A 160 -18.13 -63.68 34.24
C SER A 160 -19.48 -62.99 34.35
N LEU A 161 -19.53 -61.87 35.07
CA LEU A 161 -20.67 -60.95 35.00
C LEU A 161 -20.69 -60.28 33.61
N LEU A 162 -21.89 -60.09 33.06
CA LEU A 162 -22.08 -59.56 31.71
C LEU A 162 -21.73 -58.06 31.65
N PRO A 163 -21.14 -57.54 30.55
CA PRO A 163 -20.70 -56.14 30.42
C PRO A 163 -21.80 -55.09 30.62
N GLU A 164 -23.05 -55.45 30.35
CA GLU A 164 -24.22 -54.57 30.48
C GLU A 164 -24.63 -54.38 31.95
N GLU A 165 -24.56 -55.42 32.79
CA GLU A 165 -24.78 -55.33 34.25
C GLU A 165 -23.64 -54.55 34.96
N LEU A 166 -22.43 -54.59 34.39
CA LEU A 166 -21.28 -53.79 34.86
C LEU A 166 -21.37 -52.31 34.42
N ALA A 167 -22.03 -52.01 33.31
CA ALA A 167 -22.19 -50.64 32.80
C ALA A 167 -23.26 -49.82 33.54
N GLU A 168 -24.27 -50.48 34.12
CA GLU A 168 -25.29 -49.84 34.96
C GLU A 168 -24.81 -49.57 36.41
N THR A 169 -23.71 -50.21 36.84
CA THR A 169 -23.25 -50.21 38.23
C THR A 169 -21.89 -49.51 38.46
N TYR A 170 -21.06 -49.26 37.42
CA TYR A 170 -19.64 -48.82 37.57
C TYR A 170 -19.19 -47.76 36.54
N ASP A 171 -18.20 -46.89 36.89
CA ASP A 171 -17.82 -45.67 36.14
C ASP A 171 -16.33 -45.55 35.72
N ARG A 172 -16.06 -45.00 34.51
CA ARG A 172 -14.76 -44.83 33.79
C ARG A 172 -13.77 -43.82 34.44
N VAL A 173 -12.46 -44.14 34.54
CA VAL A 173 -11.37 -43.21 34.97
C VAL A 173 -10.13 -43.35 34.04
N LYS A 174 -9.33 -42.29 33.85
CA LYS A 174 -8.12 -42.33 33.00
C LYS A 174 -6.83 -42.34 33.83
N LEU A 175 -5.99 -43.36 33.62
CA LEU A 175 -4.69 -43.52 34.27
C LEU A 175 -3.61 -43.71 33.20
N ASN A 176 -2.56 -42.87 33.23
CA ASN A 176 -1.44 -42.87 32.27
C ASN A 176 -1.87 -42.89 30.78
N GLY A 177 -2.91 -42.12 30.44
CA GLY A 177 -3.40 -41.99 29.06
C GLY A 177 -4.18 -43.20 28.53
N LYS A 178 -4.50 -44.19 29.37
CA LYS A 178 -5.34 -45.35 29.02
C LYS A 178 -6.65 -45.33 29.82
N ASP A 179 -7.74 -45.74 29.17
CA ASP A 179 -9.03 -45.93 29.83
C ASP A 179 -8.92 -47.09 30.83
N GLN A 180 -9.15 -46.81 32.11
CA GLN A 180 -9.14 -47.80 33.17
C GLN A 180 -10.45 -47.78 33.95
N TRP A 181 -11.02 -48.95 34.18
CA TRP A 181 -12.18 -49.12 35.06
C TRP A 181 -11.65 -49.63 36.39
N GLY A 182 -11.90 -48.87 37.46
CA GLY A 182 -11.37 -49.18 38.78
C GLY A 182 -12.28 -48.67 39.88
N TYR A 183 -12.66 -49.59 40.77
CA TYR A 183 -13.15 -49.31 42.12
C TYR A 183 -12.05 -49.80 43.10
N VAL A 184 -11.84 -49.12 44.24
CA VAL A 184 -11.03 -49.65 45.36
C VAL A 184 -11.93 -50.49 46.28
N LEU A 185 -12.20 -51.75 45.95
CA LEU A 185 -13.15 -52.62 46.68
C LEU A 185 -12.31 -53.49 47.59
N GLY A 186 -12.24 -53.05 48.84
CA GLY A 186 -11.71 -53.86 49.92
C GLY A 186 -12.57 -55.10 50.08
N SER A 187 -12.06 -56.24 49.62
CA SER A 187 -12.53 -57.54 50.11
C SER A 187 -11.95 -57.71 51.53
N ASN A 188 -12.81 -57.52 52.54
CA ASN A 188 -12.55 -57.65 53.98
C ASN A 188 -11.79 -56.50 54.70
N LYS A 189 -12.60 -55.69 55.40
CA LYS A 189 -12.40 -55.00 56.69
C LYS A 189 -11.18 -54.11 56.97
N HIS A 190 -9.99 -54.21 56.36
CA HIS A 190 -8.82 -53.43 56.86
C HIS A 190 -7.93 -52.80 55.77
N ALA A 191 -8.38 -51.65 55.26
CA ALA A 191 -7.55 -50.46 55.05
C ALA A 191 -8.45 -49.24 55.32
N ARG A 192 -8.27 -48.60 56.47
CA ARG A 192 -9.15 -47.54 56.96
C ARG A 192 -8.79 -46.23 56.27
N GLY A 193 -9.58 -45.84 55.27
CA GLY A 193 -9.62 -44.47 54.79
C GLY A 193 -11.05 -44.03 54.54
N ARG A 194 -11.46 -42.96 55.20
CA ARG A 194 -12.78 -42.34 55.03
C ARG A 194 -12.65 -41.28 53.93
N ILE A 195 -13.58 -41.27 52.97
CA ILE A 195 -13.72 -40.15 52.03
C ILE A 195 -14.08 -38.93 52.87
N VAL A 196 -13.31 -37.84 52.74
CA VAL A 196 -13.53 -36.59 53.46
C VAL A 196 -14.45 -35.70 52.63
N ASP A 197 -15.52 -35.19 53.24
CA ASP A 197 -16.34 -34.14 52.62
C ASP A 197 -15.47 -32.92 52.30
N GLY A 198 -15.35 -32.59 51.01
CA GLY A 198 -14.53 -31.47 50.51
C GLY A 198 -13.26 -31.83 49.74
N LYS A 199 -12.83 -33.12 49.73
CA LYS A 199 -11.71 -33.61 48.89
C LYS A 199 -12.06 -34.97 48.24
N PRO A 200 -12.76 -34.98 47.09
CA PRO A 200 -13.32 -36.21 46.51
C PRO A 200 -12.28 -37.18 45.93
N LEU A 201 -11.00 -36.80 45.92
CA LEU A 201 -9.90 -37.59 45.38
C LEU A 201 -9.01 -38.22 46.46
N ALA A 202 -9.24 -37.91 47.74
CA ALA A 202 -8.35 -38.26 48.83
C ALA A 202 -8.84 -39.48 49.65
N LEU A 203 -8.00 -40.50 49.76
CA LEU A 203 -8.13 -41.58 50.74
C LEU A 203 -7.26 -41.22 51.95
N GLN A 204 -7.80 -41.24 53.17
CA GLN A 204 -6.98 -41.03 54.37
C GLN A 204 -6.45 -42.34 54.97
N GLY A 205 -5.27 -42.31 55.57
CA GLY A 205 -4.57 -43.47 56.12
C GLY A 205 -4.92 -43.77 57.59
N PRO A 206 -4.20 -44.72 58.22
CA PRO A 206 -2.88 -45.21 57.79
C PRO A 206 -2.91 -46.41 56.82
N PHE A 207 -1.99 -46.40 55.84
CA PHE A 207 -1.86 -47.42 54.79
C PHE A 207 -0.73 -48.41 55.11
N HIS A 208 -1.06 -49.50 55.79
CA HIS A 208 -0.07 -50.47 56.30
C HIS A 208 0.23 -51.65 55.34
N ARG A 209 -0.24 -51.58 54.09
CA ARG A 209 -0.03 -52.60 53.06
C ARG A 209 0.15 -51.95 51.68
N PRO A 210 0.86 -52.60 50.74
CA PRO A 210 0.95 -52.12 49.36
C PRO A 210 -0.43 -51.90 48.75
N LEU A 211 -0.61 -50.81 48.03
CA LEU A 211 -1.87 -50.51 47.33
C LEU A 211 -1.97 -51.34 46.05
N GLU A 212 -3.04 -52.10 45.93
CA GLU A 212 -3.32 -52.91 44.74
C GLU A 212 -4.33 -52.17 43.85
N LEU A 213 -3.88 -51.71 42.67
CA LEU A 213 -4.77 -51.15 41.66
C LEU A 213 -5.23 -52.26 40.72
N ARG A 214 -6.55 -52.42 40.58
CA ARG A 214 -7.15 -53.34 39.62
C ARG A 214 -7.64 -52.57 38.42
N THR A 215 -7.24 -53.03 37.24
CA THR A 215 -7.63 -52.46 35.94
C THR A 215 -8.43 -53.50 35.17
N ILE A 216 -9.60 -53.14 34.64
CA ILE A 216 -10.45 -54.08 33.90
C ILE A 216 -10.43 -53.74 32.40
N ASN A 217 -10.16 -54.75 31.57
CA ASN A 217 -10.20 -54.62 30.12
C ASN A 217 -11.63 -54.89 29.58
N VAL A 218 -12.26 -53.84 29.08
CA VAL A 218 -13.69 -53.83 28.72
C VAL A 218 -14.06 -54.75 27.56
N LYS A 219 -13.17 -54.94 26.57
CA LYS A 219 -13.46 -55.79 25.41
C LYS A 219 -13.39 -57.29 25.72
N SER A 220 -12.78 -57.65 26.84
CA SER A 220 -12.47 -59.05 27.18
C SER A 220 -12.96 -59.48 28.55
N GLY A 221 -13.47 -58.57 29.37
CA GLY A 221 -13.86 -58.82 30.77
C GLY A 221 -12.68 -59.16 31.70
N LYS A 222 -11.44 -59.21 31.20
CA LYS A 222 -10.28 -59.62 31.99
C LYS A 222 -9.81 -58.52 32.91
N VAL A 223 -9.72 -58.82 34.20
CA VAL A 223 -9.11 -57.97 35.23
C VAL A 223 -7.60 -58.15 35.17
N GLN A 224 -6.86 -57.10 34.78
CA GLN A 224 -5.42 -57.01 34.98
C GLN A 224 -5.13 -56.33 36.32
N MET A 225 -4.52 -57.07 37.24
CA MET A 225 -3.98 -56.48 38.46
C MET A 225 -2.64 -55.83 38.16
N GLN A 226 -2.52 -54.54 38.52
CA GLN A 226 -1.25 -53.85 38.50
C GLN A 226 -0.87 -53.54 39.95
N ARG A 227 0.11 -54.29 40.47
CA ARG A 227 0.77 -53.92 41.72
C ARG A 227 1.64 -52.70 41.44
N LEU A 228 1.30 -51.57 42.05
CA LEU A 228 2.24 -50.47 42.14
C LEU A 228 3.31 -50.88 43.16
N PRO A 229 4.60 -50.90 42.79
CA PRO A 229 5.67 -51.24 43.70
C PRO A 229 5.96 -50.01 44.57
N ILE A 230 5.02 -49.66 45.43
CA ILE A 230 5.25 -48.65 46.47
C ILE A 230 5.80 -49.43 47.66
N ASP A 231 7.02 -49.08 48.06
CA ASP A 231 7.69 -49.67 49.21
C ASP A 231 6.81 -49.53 50.47
N VAL A 232 6.67 -50.60 51.25
CA VAL A 232 5.78 -50.62 52.42
C VAL A 232 6.30 -49.64 53.48
N ASP A 233 7.61 -49.46 53.56
CA ASP A 233 8.26 -48.48 54.41
C ASP A 233 8.03 -47.04 53.91
N ALA A 234 7.81 -46.84 52.61
CA ALA A 234 7.47 -45.53 52.04
C ALA A 234 6.00 -45.14 52.25
N LEU A 235 5.11 -46.11 52.51
CA LEU A 235 3.72 -45.85 52.95
C LEU A 235 3.63 -45.59 54.46
N ALA A 236 4.67 -45.93 55.23
CA ALA A 236 4.73 -45.67 56.67
C ALA A 236 4.83 -44.14 56.91
N GLY A 237 3.70 -43.53 57.27
CA GLY A 237 3.57 -42.09 57.49
C GLY A 237 2.72 -41.35 56.45
N VAL A 238 2.29 -42.03 55.39
CA VAL A 238 1.34 -41.48 54.41
C VAL A 238 -0.06 -41.47 55.03
N THR A 239 -0.59 -40.27 55.27
CA THR A 239 -1.91 -40.04 55.88
C THR A 239 -3.00 -39.70 54.87
N GLU A 240 -2.64 -39.41 53.62
CA GLU A 240 -3.58 -39.03 52.55
C GLU A 240 -3.02 -39.46 51.18
N ILE A 241 -3.86 -40.03 50.30
CA ILE A 241 -3.53 -40.38 48.91
C ILE A 241 -4.57 -39.77 47.99
N GLU A 242 -4.14 -38.89 47.09
CA GLU A 242 -5.02 -38.15 46.18
C GLU A 242 -4.83 -38.57 44.71
N PHE A 243 -5.92 -38.71 43.95
CA PHE A 243 -5.82 -38.81 42.48
C PHE A 243 -5.30 -37.50 41.89
N ALA A 244 -4.57 -37.58 40.78
CA ALA A 244 -4.06 -36.40 40.09
C ALA A 244 -5.21 -35.45 39.68
N ASN A 245 -5.12 -34.18 40.08
CA ASN A 245 -6.08 -33.12 39.75
C ASN A 245 -5.89 -32.65 38.29
N ASN A 246 -6.22 -33.52 37.34
CA ASN A 246 -6.21 -33.23 35.91
C ASN A 246 -7.64 -33.08 35.36
N VAL A 247 -7.76 -32.49 34.16
CA VAL A 247 -9.06 -32.18 33.53
C VAL A 247 -9.93 -33.43 33.39
N ASN A 248 -9.38 -34.54 32.91
CA ASN A 248 -10.11 -35.79 32.71
C ASN A 248 -10.70 -36.34 34.03
N ASN A 249 -9.96 -36.28 35.13
CA ASN A 249 -10.43 -36.71 36.44
C ASN A 249 -11.51 -35.76 36.98
N ARG A 250 -11.36 -34.44 36.82
CA ARG A 250 -12.39 -33.46 37.21
C ARG A 250 -13.71 -33.68 36.45
N ILE A 251 -13.62 -33.97 35.15
CA ILE A 251 -14.77 -34.29 34.29
C ILE A 251 -15.47 -35.55 34.79
N ALA A 252 -14.71 -36.64 35.02
CA ALA A 252 -15.26 -37.90 35.50
C ALA A 252 -15.95 -37.77 36.86
N ILE A 253 -15.36 -37.03 37.81
CA ILE A 253 -15.98 -36.79 39.13
C ILE A 253 -17.29 -36.02 38.98
N ARG A 254 -17.28 -34.93 38.22
CA ARG A 254 -18.46 -34.07 38.11
C ARG A 254 -19.61 -34.79 37.41
N ARG A 255 -19.31 -35.63 36.41
CA ARG A 255 -20.29 -36.49 35.75
C ARG A 255 -21.03 -37.40 36.74
N ARG A 256 -20.33 -37.97 37.75
CA ARG A 256 -20.93 -38.85 38.79
C ARG A 256 -21.96 -38.15 39.66
N HIS A 257 -21.76 -36.87 39.94
CA HIS A 257 -22.60 -36.11 40.85
C HIS A 257 -23.82 -35.49 40.15
N ILE A 258 -24.01 -35.76 38.86
CA ILE A 258 -25.15 -35.29 38.09
C ILE A 258 -26.23 -36.39 38.06
N PRO A 259 -27.41 -36.14 38.63
CA PRO A 259 -28.52 -37.09 38.60
C PRO A 259 -28.87 -37.56 37.18
N ALA A 260 -29.22 -38.83 37.03
CA ALA A 260 -29.56 -39.42 35.73
C ALA A 260 -30.88 -38.88 35.14
N GLY A 261 -31.83 -38.49 36.00
CA GLY A 261 -33.16 -38.01 35.59
C GLY A 261 -33.32 -36.48 35.54
N PRO A 262 -34.58 -35.99 35.49
CA PRO A 262 -34.90 -34.55 35.39
C PRO A 262 -34.25 -33.63 36.43
N PRO A 263 -34.02 -34.04 37.70
CA PRO A 263 -33.31 -33.21 38.67
C PRO A 263 -31.86 -32.85 38.28
N GLY A 264 -31.26 -33.61 37.35
CA GLY A 264 -29.91 -33.38 36.87
C GLY A 264 -29.79 -32.36 35.73
N LEU A 265 -30.90 -31.89 35.15
CA LEU A 265 -30.89 -31.06 33.93
C LEU A 265 -30.14 -29.73 34.11
N ASP A 266 -30.35 -29.04 35.23
CA ASP A 266 -29.63 -27.80 35.56
C ASP A 266 -28.14 -28.05 35.83
N ALA A 267 -27.82 -29.16 36.49
CA ALA A 267 -26.45 -29.56 36.76
C ALA A 267 -25.71 -29.93 35.46
N ARG A 268 -26.38 -30.62 34.53
CA ARG A 268 -25.87 -30.90 33.17
C ARG A 268 -25.58 -29.61 32.41
N GLN A 269 -26.50 -28.64 32.44
CA GLN A 269 -26.26 -27.38 31.76
C GLN A 269 -25.05 -26.64 32.33
N ARG A 270 -24.97 -26.49 33.66
CA ARG A 270 -23.79 -25.85 34.29
C ARG A 270 -22.52 -26.62 33.99
N PHE A 271 -22.59 -27.94 33.88
CA PHE A 271 -21.44 -28.75 33.54
C PHE A 271 -21.02 -28.55 32.08
N VAL A 272 -21.96 -28.52 31.14
CA VAL A 272 -21.68 -28.15 29.74
C VAL A 272 -21.10 -26.75 29.66
N ASP A 273 -21.63 -25.78 30.40
CA ASP A 273 -21.10 -24.41 30.47
C ASP A 273 -19.62 -24.42 30.89
N ASP A 274 -19.27 -25.18 31.92
CA ASP A 274 -17.90 -25.25 32.41
C ASP A 274 -16.98 -26.03 31.45
N LEU A 275 -17.46 -27.11 30.83
CA LEU A 275 -16.72 -27.87 29.82
C LEU A 275 -16.38 -27.00 28.60
N LEU A 276 -17.33 -26.19 28.16
CA LEU A 276 -17.15 -25.18 27.11
C LEU A 276 -16.30 -23.98 27.57
N THR A 277 -15.82 -23.91 28.80
CA THR A 277 -14.81 -22.89 29.19
C THR A 277 -13.39 -23.45 29.27
N LEU A 278 -13.24 -24.77 29.27
CA LEU A 278 -11.95 -25.47 29.36
C LEU A 278 -11.27 -25.61 27.96
N GLU A 279 -11.56 -24.69 27.04
CA GLU A 279 -12.15 -25.05 25.73
C GLU A 279 -11.23 -25.38 24.54
N ARG A 280 -9.89 -25.23 24.55
CA ARG A 280 -9.10 -25.43 23.30
C ARG A 280 -7.94 -26.42 23.33
N GLU A 281 -7.67 -27.04 24.47
CA GLU A 281 -6.51 -27.94 24.64
C GLU A 281 -6.87 -29.41 24.91
N HIS A 282 -8.15 -29.71 25.21
CA HIS A 282 -8.59 -31.05 25.63
C HIS A 282 -9.83 -31.54 24.88
N ALA A 283 -9.62 -32.34 23.82
CA ALA A 283 -10.69 -32.91 22.98
C ALA A 283 -11.77 -33.65 23.80
N GLU A 284 -11.39 -34.27 24.91
CA GLU A 284 -12.28 -35.03 25.80
C GLU A 284 -13.35 -34.17 26.48
N ALA A 285 -13.06 -32.89 26.75
CA ALA A 285 -14.02 -31.97 27.36
C ALA A 285 -15.16 -31.62 26.39
N LEU A 286 -14.83 -31.46 25.11
CA LEU A 286 -15.81 -31.15 24.05
C LEU A 286 -16.71 -32.35 23.75
N GLU A 287 -16.14 -33.56 23.72
CA GLU A 287 -16.92 -34.79 23.57
C GLU A 287 -17.90 -34.99 24.74
N GLU A 288 -17.44 -34.76 25.98
CA GLU A 288 -18.32 -34.84 27.14
C GLU A 288 -19.40 -33.75 27.10
N ALA A 289 -19.09 -32.52 26.67
CA ALA A 289 -20.09 -31.46 26.54
C ALA A 289 -21.22 -31.85 25.57
N GLU A 290 -20.88 -32.46 24.42
CA GLU A 290 -21.86 -32.98 23.46
C GLU A 290 -22.68 -34.11 24.08
N ALA A 291 -22.05 -35.06 24.77
CA ALA A 291 -22.73 -36.17 25.43
C ALA A 291 -23.72 -35.69 26.50
N GLN A 292 -23.33 -34.70 27.30
CA GLN A 292 -24.19 -34.13 28.35
C GLN A 292 -25.38 -33.34 27.77
N ALA A 293 -25.17 -32.61 26.67
CA ALA A 293 -26.25 -31.92 25.97
C ALA A 293 -27.22 -32.90 25.29
N ARG A 294 -26.72 -33.96 24.65
CA ARG A 294 -27.57 -35.03 24.08
C ARG A 294 -28.40 -35.72 25.16
N LYS A 295 -27.79 -36.08 26.29
CA LYS A 295 -28.49 -36.68 27.42
C LYS A 295 -29.57 -35.76 28.01
N HIS A 296 -29.36 -34.44 27.98
CA HIS A 296 -30.40 -33.47 28.34
C HIS A 296 -31.61 -33.55 27.40
N VAL A 297 -31.37 -33.70 26.09
CA VAL A 297 -32.43 -33.87 25.08
C VAL A 297 -33.10 -35.25 25.21
N GLU A 298 -32.38 -36.31 25.53
CA GLU A 298 -32.94 -37.65 25.77
C GLU A 298 -33.89 -37.67 26.99
N ILE A 299 -33.51 -37.02 28.09
CA ILE A 299 -34.33 -36.95 29.30
C ILE A 299 -35.58 -36.08 29.06
N GLN A 300 -35.46 -35.00 28.28
CA GLN A 300 -36.59 -34.16 27.88
C GLN A 300 -36.61 -33.89 26.37
N PRO A 301 -37.19 -34.80 25.58
CA PRO A 301 -37.23 -34.69 24.11
C PRO A 301 -37.97 -33.47 23.59
N ASN A 302 -38.83 -32.85 24.40
CA ASN A 302 -39.57 -31.64 24.05
C ASN A 302 -39.04 -30.35 24.70
N SER A 303 -37.82 -30.38 25.27
CA SER A 303 -37.20 -29.21 25.89
C SER A 303 -36.51 -28.32 24.85
N ALA A 304 -37.03 -27.09 24.67
CA ALA A 304 -36.36 -26.05 23.89
C ALA A 304 -34.96 -25.73 24.48
N ARG A 305 -34.85 -25.74 25.82
CA ARG A 305 -33.60 -25.48 26.55
C ARG A 305 -32.54 -26.54 26.25
N GLY A 306 -32.93 -27.81 26.18
CA GLY A 306 -32.02 -28.91 25.80
C GLY A 306 -31.50 -28.79 24.38
N ARG A 307 -32.39 -28.42 23.44
CA ARG A 307 -32.00 -28.20 22.04
C ARG A 307 -31.11 -26.96 21.85
N GLU A 308 -31.41 -25.86 22.54
CA GLU A 308 -30.54 -24.68 22.57
C GLU A 308 -29.15 -25.03 23.12
N LEU A 309 -29.07 -25.87 24.16
CA LEU A 309 -27.81 -26.32 24.74
C LEU A 309 -27.00 -27.17 23.74
N LEU A 310 -27.65 -28.11 23.06
CA LEU A 310 -26.99 -28.94 22.04
C LEU A 310 -26.51 -28.12 20.84
N ALA A 311 -27.35 -27.20 20.34
CA ALA A 311 -26.98 -26.31 19.24
C ALA A 311 -25.77 -25.43 19.63
N ARG A 312 -25.74 -24.91 20.86
CA ARG A 312 -24.60 -24.15 21.37
C ARG A 312 -23.32 -24.98 21.41
N VAL A 313 -23.37 -26.25 21.84
CA VAL A 313 -22.19 -27.13 21.81
C VAL A 313 -21.66 -27.29 20.39
N TYR A 314 -22.54 -27.51 19.39
CA TYR A 314 -22.10 -27.55 17.99
C TYR A 314 -21.50 -26.23 17.52
N SER A 315 -22.08 -25.11 17.96
CA SER A 315 -21.62 -23.77 17.65
C SER A 315 -20.18 -23.53 18.15
N GLU A 316 -19.94 -23.74 19.44
CA GLU A 316 -18.64 -23.47 20.07
C GLU A 316 -17.56 -24.48 19.63
N THR A 317 -17.93 -25.72 19.34
CA THR A 317 -17.01 -26.74 18.80
C THR A 317 -16.70 -26.58 17.31
N GLY A 318 -17.33 -25.62 16.63
CA GLY A 318 -17.15 -25.38 15.19
C GLY A 318 -17.72 -26.47 14.28
N ARG A 319 -18.61 -27.33 14.80
CA ARG A 319 -19.29 -28.39 14.03
C ARG A 319 -20.49 -27.83 13.26
N LEU A 320 -20.22 -26.91 12.33
CA LEU A 320 -21.22 -26.10 11.62
C LEU A 320 -22.24 -26.95 10.85
N GLU A 321 -21.82 -28.07 10.26
CA GLU A 321 -22.72 -28.98 9.53
C GLU A 321 -23.77 -29.62 10.45
N LYS A 322 -23.36 -30.06 11.64
CA LYS A 322 -24.27 -30.63 12.64
C LYS A 322 -25.21 -29.57 13.22
N GLU A 323 -24.72 -28.34 13.39
CA GLU A 323 -25.54 -27.21 13.83
C GLU A 323 -26.63 -26.86 12.80
N ALA A 324 -26.26 -26.79 11.52
CA ALA A 324 -27.20 -26.55 10.42
C ALA A 324 -28.27 -27.66 10.34
N ALA A 325 -27.84 -28.92 10.33
CA ALA A 325 -28.74 -30.07 10.27
C ALA A 325 -29.72 -30.10 11.46
N LEU A 326 -29.25 -29.78 12.67
CA LEU A 326 -30.12 -29.65 13.84
C LEU A 326 -31.19 -28.59 13.58
N TYR A 327 -30.85 -27.36 13.21
CA TYR A 327 -31.85 -26.33 12.97
C TYR A 327 -32.81 -26.66 11.81
N ASP A 328 -32.37 -27.42 10.81
CA ASP A 328 -33.23 -27.91 9.72
C ASP A 328 -34.27 -28.93 10.20
N GLU A 329 -33.87 -29.83 11.08
CA GLU A 329 -34.78 -30.75 11.76
C GLU A 329 -35.79 -29.97 12.62
N LEU A 330 -35.30 -29.02 13.43
CA LEU A 330 -36.14 -28.24 14.34
C LEU A 330 -37.15 -27.34 13.62
N ALA A 331 -36.80 -26.87 12.42
CA ALA A 331 -37.68 -26.07 11.58
C ALA A 331 -38.83 -26.89 10.95
N LYS A 332 -38.67 -28.22 10.83
CA LYS A 332 -39.69 -29.13 10.26
C LYS A 332 -40.55 -29.80 11.34
N GLY A 333 -40.02 -29.97 12.55
CA GLY A 333 -40.70 -30.65 13.66
C GLY A 333 -41.46 -29.73 14.61
N ASP A 334 -41.62 -30.19 15.84
CA ASP A 334 -42.41 -29.54 16.91
C ASP A 334 -41.88 -28.16 17.34
N PHE A 335 -40.62 -27.84 16.97
CA PHE A 335 -39.95 -26.62 17.35
C PHE A 335 -40.12 -25.48 16.34
N LYS A 336 -40.81 -25.73 15.23
CA LYS A 336 -40.93 -24.79 14.10
C LYS A 336 -41.45 -23.41 14.46
N GLN A 337 -42.25 -23.29 15.52
CA GLN A 337 -42.89 -22.05 15.96
C GLN A 337 -42.06 -21.26 16.99
N PHE A 338 -41.06 -21.89 17.62
CA PHE A 338 -40.26 -21.24 18.65
C PHE A 338 -39.27 -20.24 18.03
N ALA A 339 -39.05 -19.11 18.70
CA ALA A 339 -38.16 -18.06 18.22
C ALA A 339 -36.67 -18.43 18.22
N PHE A 340 -36.25 -19.41 19.05
CA PHE A 340 -34.84 -19.80 19.11
C PHE A 340 -34.34 -20.50 17.85
N VAL A 341 -35.23 -21.15 17.07
CA VAL A 341 -34.87 -21.83 15.82
C VAL A 341 -34.41 -20.81 14.76
N PRO A 342 -35.22 -19.80 14.36
CA PRO A 342 -34.76 -18.77 13.45
C PRO A 342 -33.65 -17.92 14.07
N ARG A 343 -33.63 -17.68 15.39
CA ARG A 343 -32.48 -16.99 16.02
C ARG A 343 -31.17 -17.76 15.78
N GLY A 344 -31.19 -19.06 16.03
CA GLY A 344 -30.03 -19.93 15.87
C GLY A 344 -29.55 -20.02 14.42
N ARG A 345 -30.47 -20.17 13.47
CA ARG A 345 -30.17 -20.08 12.03
C ARG A 345 -29.55 -18.73 11.65
N GLY A 346 -30.09 -17.65 12.21
CA GLY A 346 -29.57 -16.31 12.01
C GLY A 346 -28.14 -16.15 12.52
N VAL A 347 -27.85 -16.61 13.74
CA VAL A 347 -26.49 -16.59 14.31
C VAL A 347 -25.52 -17.44 13.49
N LEU A 348 -25.93 -18.63 13.05
CA LEU A 348 -25.11 -19.49 12.18
C LEU A 348 -24.83 -18.81 10.83
N ALA A 349 -25.85 -18.23 10.20
CA ALA A 349 -25.71 -17.46 8.97
C ALA A 349 -24.74 -16.26 9.14
N MET A 350 -24.81 -15.53 10.27
CA MET A 350 -23.86 -14.47 10.58
C MET A 350 -22.42 -14.99 10.68
N ARG A 351 -22.19 -16.17 11.25
CA ARG A 351 -20.85 -16.78 11.36
C ARG A 351 -20.30 -17.21 10.00
N LEU A 352 -21.18 -17.63 9.10
CA LEU A 352 -20.85 -17.98 7.72
C LEU A 352 -20.72 -16.77 6.80
N GLY A 353 -21.01 -15.56 7.29
CA GLY A 353 -20.98 -14.32 6.51
C GLY A 353 -22.21 -14.08 5.63
N LEU A 354 -23.27 -14.86 5.80
CA LEU A 354 -24.55 -14.74 5.08
C LEU A 354 -25.46 -13.74 5.81
N PHE A 355 -25.15 -12.45 5.74
CA PHE A 355 -25.77 -11.44 6.62
C PHE A 355 -27.23 -11.10 6.25
N GLU A 356 -27.63 -11.22 4.99
CA GLU A 356 -29.00 -10.98 4.54
C GLU A 356 -29.95 -12.09 5.03
N ASP A 357 -29.53 -13.35 4.87
CA ASP A 357 -30.24 -14.49 5.44
C ASP A 357 -30.28 -14.39 6.96
N ALA A 358 -29.16 -13.99 7.58
CA ALA A 358 -29.13 -13.74 9.01
C ALA A 358 -30.15 -12.69 9.44
N GLU A 359 -30.22 -11.54 8.77
CA GLU A 359 -31.19 -10.49 9.09
C GLU A 359 -32.61 -11.01 8.95
N ARG A 360 -32.92 -11.73 7.87
CA ARG A 360 -34.25 -12.32 7.65
C ARG A 360 -34.64 -13.23 8.81
N TRP A 361 -33.77 -14.17 9.16
CA TRP A 361 -34.02 -15.12 10.25
C TRP A 361 -34.10 -14.43 11.62
N LEU A 362 -33.25 -13.44 11.90
CA LEU A 362 -33.26 -12.72 13.17
C LEU A 362 -34.47 -11.80 13.30
N THR A 363 -34.93 -11.20 12.21
CA THR A 363 -36.18 -10.43 12.16
C THR A 363 -37.37 -11.34 12.41
N GLU A 364 -37.37 -12.55 11.82
CA GLU A 364 -38.38 -13.55 12.10
C GLU A 364 -38.36 -14.01 13.57
N ALA A 365 -37.18 -14.20 14.16
CA ALA A 365 -37.04 -14.53 15.58
C ALA A 365 -37.65 -13.45 16.48
N VAL A 366 -37.37 -12.18 16.20
CA VAL A 366 -37.98 -11.03 16.92
C VAL A 366 -39.48 -11.01 16.74
N ASN A 367 -40.00 -11.26 15.54
CA ASN A 367 -41.44 -11.27 15.29
C ASN A 367 -42.18 -12.39 16.04
N ARG A 368 -41.54 -13.55 16.19
CA ARG A 368 -42.09 -14.69 16.94
C ARG A 368 -42.07 -14.48 18.45
N ASP A 369 -41.02 -13.85 18.96
CA ASP A 369 -40.93 -13.48 20.37
C ASP A 369 -40.19 -12.15 20.54
N ARG A 370 -40.98 -11.10 20.79
CA ARG A 370 -40.47 -9.73 21.01
C ARG A 370 -40.00 -9.51 22.44
N THR A 371 -40.27 -10.45 23.36
CA THR A 371 -40.00 -10.31 24.80
C THR A 371 -38.66 -10.91 25.21
N ASP A 372 -38.07 -11.78 24.37
CA ASP A 372 -36.72 -12.30 24.59
C ASP A 372 -35.64 -11.31 24.11
N ALA A 373 -34.94 -10.71 25.08
CA ALA A 373 -33.82 -9.80 24.83
C ALA A 373 -32.74 -10.37 23.89
N ARG A 374 -32.58 -11.71 23.83
CA ARG A 374 -31.62 -12.37 22.94
C ARG A 374 -31.93 -12.13 21.46
N ASN A 375 -33.20 -12.13 21.08
CA ASN A 375 -33.60 -11.96 19.67
C ASN A 375 -33.22 -10.55 19.19
N TRP A 376 -33.55 -9.54 19.98
CA TRP A 376 -33.18 -8.15 19.72
C TRP A 376 -31.66 -7.93 19.73
N LEU A 377 -30.95 -8.57 20.66
CA LEU A 377 -29.49 -8.49 20.74
C LEU A 377 -28.84 -9.05 19.49
N GLU A 378 -29.18 -10.28 19.06
CA GLU A 378 -28.59 -10.88 17.87
C GLU A 378 -28.96 -10.10 16.59
N LEU A 379 -30.19 -9.58 16.48
CA LEU A 379 -30.57 -8.67 15.39
C LEU A 379 -29.72 -7.39 15.40
N SER A 380 -29.51 -6.78 16.57
CA SER A 380 -28.61 -5.64 16.75
C SER A 380 -27.20 -5.95 16.25
N ARG A 381 -26.67 -7.15 16.53
CA ARG A 381 -25.35 -7.56 16.04
C ARG A 381 -25.32 -7.69 14.53
N CYS A 382 -26.35 -8.31 13.95
CA CYS A 382 -26.47 -8.45 12.50
C CYS A 382 -26.54 -7.09 11.81
N LEU A 383 -27.42 -6.19 12.28
CA LEU A 383 -27.52 -4.82 11.77
C LEU A 383 -26.23 -4.03 11.96
N SER A 384 -25.51 -4.25 13.08
CA SER A 384 -24.18 -3.65 13.28
C SER A 384 -23.16 -4.15 12.25
N ARG A 385 -23.22 -5.45 11.90
CA ARG A 385 -22.36 -6.04 10.86
C ARG A 385 -22.74 -5.53 9.47
N LEU A 386 -24.02 -5.39 9.16
CA LEU A 386 -24.51 -4.81 7.90
C LEU A 386 -24.23 -3.32 7.73
N GLY A 387 -23.63 -2.66 8.73
CA GLY A 387 -23.43 -1.22 8.69
C GLY A 387 -24.77 -0.47 8.73
N ARG A 388 -25.66 -0.84 9.66
CA ARG A 388 -26.95 -0.17 9.95
C ARG A 388 -27.03 0.23 11.43
N GLY A 389 -26.04 0.98 11.88
CA GLY A 389 -25.79 1.48 13.25
C GLY A 389 -26.97 2.14 13.96
N GLU A 390 -27.74 3.03 13.33
CA GLU A 390 -28.92 3.62 14.00
C GLU A 390 -30.04 2.60 14.22
N GLU A 391 -30.22 1.66 13.29
CA GLU A 391 -31.19 0.56 13.44
C GLU A 391 -30.69 -0.49 14.45
N ALA A 392 -29.40 -0.77 14.44
CA ALA A 392 -28.74 -1.57 15.47
C ALA A 392 -28.88 -0.93 16.85
N LEU A 393 -28.80 0.41 16.93
CA LEU A 393 -28.95 1.17 18.18
C LEU A 393 -30.38 1.07 18.69
N LYS A 394 -31.36 1.11 17.80
CA LYS A 394 -32.77 0.85 18.14
C LYS A 394 -32.93 -0.57 18.69
N ALA A 395 -32.46 -1.58 17.96
CA ALA A 395 -32.58 -2.98 18.36
C ALA A 395 -31.89 -3.28 19.71
N VAL A 396 -30.71 -2.72 19.98
CA VAL A 396 -30.02 -2.94 21.26
C VAL A 396 -30.69 -2.18 22.41
N ARG A 397 -31.37 -1.06 22.15
CA ARG A 397 -32.20 -0.36 23.15
C ARG A 397 -33.43 -1.18 23.53
N GLU A 398 -34.07 -1.84 22.56
CA GLU A 398 -35.15 -2.82 22.82
C GLU A 398 -34.62 -3.98 23.68
N ALA A 399 -33.46 -4.54 23.33
CA ALA A 399 -32.82 -5.57 24.14
C ALA A 399 -32.54 -5.09 25.58
N ARG A 400 -32.11 -3.82 25.76
CA ARG A 400 -31.89 -3.24 27.09
C ARG A 400 -33.20 -3.07 27.87
N ALA A 401 -34.29 -2.66 27.23
CA ALA A 401 -35.57 -2.47 27.89
C ALA A 401 -36.12 -3.78 28.50
N LEU A 402 -35.70 -4.92 27.94
CA LEU A 402 -36.07 -6.26 28.39
C LEU A 402 -35.10 -6.85 29.44
N VAL A 403 -34.10 -6.09 29.89
CA VAL A 403 -33.23 -6.50 31.01
C VAL A 403 -34.03 -6.36 32.31
N ALA A 404 -34.40 -7.50 32.89
CA ALA A 404 -35.16 -7.59 34.13
C ALA A 404 -34.31 -8.12 35.30
N PRO A 405 -34.70 -7.83 36.57
CA PRO A 405 -34.09 -8.44 37.75
C PRO A 405 -34.10 -9.97 37.66
N GLY A 406 -32.94 -10.60 37.85
CA GLY A 406 -32.78 -12.06 37.73
C GLY A 406 -32.25 -12.55 36.38
N MET A 407 -32.03 -11.67 35.39
CA MET A 407 -31.29 -12.03 34.19
C MET A 407 -29.86 -12.51 34.55
N PRO A 408 -29.35 -13.58 33.93
CA PRO A 408 -27.97 -14.01 34.15
C PRO A 408 -26.99 -12.88 33.84
N ALA A 409 -26.07 -12.61 34.76
CA ALA A 409 -25.19 -11.44 34.71
C ALA A 409 -24.35 -11.35 33.41
N ARG A 410 -23.91 -12.50 32.87
CA ARG A 410 -23.24 -12.59 31.57
C ARG A 410 -24.09 -12.06 30.40
N ARG A 411 -25.40 -12.32 30.43
CA ARG A 411 -26.34 -11.87 29.40
C ARG A 411 -26.64 -10.38 29.53
N GLU A 412 -26.84 -9.91 30.76
CA GLU A 412 -26.98 -8.48 31.04
C GLU A 412 -25.75 -7.70 30.57
N LEU A 413 -24.54 -8.18 30.90
CA LEU A 413 -23.28 -7.59 30.44
C LEU A 413 -23.19 -7.61 28.92
N ALA A 414 -23.61 -8.68 28.24
CA ALA A 414 -23.60 -8.75 26.78
C ALA A 414 -24.49 -7.67 26.14
N VAL A 415 -25.72 -7.46 26.65
CA VAL A 415 -26.63 -6.41 26.17
C VAL A 415 -26.01 -5.02 26.38
N LYS A 416 -25.55 -4.73 27.59
CA LYS A 416 -24.92 -3.43 27.92
C LYS A 416 -23.64 -3.18 27.11
N SER A 417 -22.83 -4.21 26.89
CA SER A 417 -21.62 -4.12 26.05
C SER A 417 -21.95 -3.78 24.61
N TRP A 418 -22.98 -4.41 24.03
CA TRP A 418 -23.42 -4.10 22.67
C TRP A 418 -24.05 -2.72 22.56
N LEU A 419 -24.71 -2.22 23.60
CA LEU A 419 -25.18 -0.84 23.64
C LEU A 419 -24.00 0.14 23.59
N VAL A 420 -22.98 -0.03 24.44
CA VAL A 420 -21.76 0.82 24.42
C VAL A 420 -21.12 0.81 23.04
N ARG A 421 -20.94 -0.37 22.43
CA ARG A 421 -20.37 -0.52 21.09
C ARG A 421 -21.16 0.23 20.03
N THR A 422 -22.48 0.09 20.06
CA THR A 422 -23.34 0.71 19.05
C THR A 422 -23.42 2.23 19.24
N LEU A 423 -23.36 2.71 20.49
CA LEU A 423 -23.28 4.14 20.78
C LEU A 423 -21.97 4.75 20.28
N LEU A 424 -20.83 4.10 20.53
CA LEU A 424 -19.54 4.51 19.95
C LEU A 424 -19.58 4.47 18.42
N ALA A 425 -20.18 3.43 17.82
CA ALA A 425 -20.31 3.29 16.38
C ALA A 425 -21.08 4.44 15.72
N VAL A 426 -22.08 4.97 16.42
CA VAL A 426 -22.93 6.08 15.96
C VAL A 426 -22.34 7.45 16.35
N GLY A 427 -21.20 7.47 17.07
CA GLY A 427 -20.55 8.71 17.53
C GLY A 427 -21.20 9.36 18.75
N LYS A 428 -21.99 8.62 19.53
CA LYS A 428 -22.66 9.07 20.76
C LYS A 428 -21.78 8.78 21.98
N ASP A 429 -20.58 9.37 22.01
CA ASP A 429 -19.52 9.05 22.97
C ASP A 429 -19.92 9.27 24.44
N VAL A 430 -20.65 10.34 24.73
CA VAL A 430 -21.11 10.67 26.10
C VAL A 430 -22.14 9.65 26.60
N GLU A 431 -23.04 9.20 25.73
CA GLU A 431 -23.99 8.13 26.07
C GLU A 431 -23.26 6.80 26.26
N ALA A 432 -22.24 6.52 25.44
CA ALA A 432 -21.43 5.31 25.55
C ALA A 432 -20.70 5.22 26.90
N GLU A 433 -20.18 6.33 27.42
CA GLU A 433 -19.53 6.38 28.74
C GLU A 433 -20.50 6.09 29.88
N ARG A 434 -21.72 6.66 29.82
CA ARG A 434 -22.78 6.35 30.79
C ARG A 434 -23.16 4.88 30.76
N ALA A 435 -23.33 4.32 29.56
CA ALA A 435 -23.63 2.90 29.38
C ALA A 435 -22.46 1.99 29.84
N LEU A 436 -21.21 2.45 29.76
CA LEU A 436 -20.05 1.72 30.31
C LEU A 436 -20.11 1.65 31.84
N ILE A 437 -20.49 2.73 32.52
CA ILE A 437 -20.66 2.72 33.99
C ILE A 437 -21.75 1.71 34.38
N GLU A 438 -22.88 1.69 33.65
CA GLU A 438 -23.94 0.70 33.85
C GLU A 438 -23.45 -0.74 33.63
N ALA A 439 -22.58 -0.97 32.64
CA ALA A 439 -21.96 -2.26 32.36
C ALA A 439 -20.98 -2.67 33.47
N LYS A 440 -20.26 -1.71 34.05
CA LYS A 440 -19.28 -1.95 35.12
C LYS A 440 -19.93 -2.39 36.43
N ASN A 441 -21.16 -1.93 36.68
CA ASN A 441 -21.94 -2.30 37.85
C ASN A 441 -22.50 -3.72 37.81
N VAL A 442 -22.44 -4.40 36.66
CA VAL A 442 -22.79 -5.82 36.56
C VAL A 442 -21.69 -6.62 37.25
N ARG A 443 -21.97 -7.19 38.41
CA ARG A 443 -21.01 -7.99 39.18
C ARG A 443 -20.75 -9.31 38.45
N THR A 444 -19.71 -9.33 37.62
CA THR A 444 -19.24 -10.53 36.91
C THR A 444 -17.72 -10.58 36.92
N GLU A 445 -17.15 -11.77 36.88
CA GLU A 445 -15.73 -11.97 36.61
C GLU A 445 -15.45 -12.08 35.10
N ASP A 446 -16.45 -11.82 34.24
CA ASP A 446 -16.36 -11.99 32.80
C ASP A 446 -15.27 -11.07 32.20
N PRO A 447 -14.28 -11.63 31.51
CA PRO A 447 -13.21 -10.88 30.85
C PRO A 447 -13.70 -9.88 29.79
N ALA A 448 -14.93 -10.06 29.27
CA ALA A 448 -15.58 -9.14 28.35
C ALA A 448 -15.69 -7.71 28.91
N GLN A 449 -15.73 -7.55 30.24
CA GLN A 449 -15.79 -6.25 30.90
C GLN A 449 -14.48 -5.45 30.72
N SER A 450 -13.33 -6.06 30.94
CA SER A 450 -12.02 -5.40 30.74
C SER A 450 -11.75 -5.10 29.26
N MET A 451 -12.24 -5.96 28.34
CA MET A 451 -12.18 -5.68 26.90
C MET A 451 -12.98 -4.45 26.50
N LEU A 452 -14.18 -4.29 27.07
CA LEU A 452 -15.06 -3.16 26.80
C LEU A 452 -14.47 -1.86 27.37
N GLU A 453 -13.88 -1.91 28.56
CA GLU A 453 -13.18 -0.77 29.18
C GLU A 453 -11.99 -0.33 28.33
N GLY A 454 -11.14 -1.28 27.88
CA GLY A 454 -10.01 -0.99 27.00
C GLY A 454 -10.43 -0.33 25.69
N THR A 455 -11.52 -0.79 25.09
CA THR A 455 -12.14 -0.16 23.92
C THR A 455 -12.49 1.31 24.15
N VAL A 456 -13.25 1.60 25.22
CA VAL A 456 -13.79 2.94 25.43
C VAL A 456 -12.65 3.90 25.74
N LEU A 457 -11.66 3.44 26.52
CA LEU A 457 -10.44 4.20 26.81
C LEU A 457 -9.61 4.46 25.55
N TYR A 458 -9.53 3.49 24.64
CA TYR A 458 -8.91 3.66 23.32
C TYR A 458 -9.63 4.74 22.50
N ALA A 459 -10.97 4.76 22.53
CA ALA A 459 -11.80 5.77 21.85
C ALA A 459 -11.46 7.18 22.31
N LYS A 460 -11.30 7.31 23.63
CA LYS A 460 -10.93 8.56 24.31
C LYS A 460 -9.46 8.92 24.13
N LYS A 461 -8.71 8.18 23.31
CA LYS A 461 -7.27 8.36 23.09
C LYS A 461 -6.45 8.26 24.37
N SER A 462 -6.97 7.57 25.38
CA SER A 462 -6.34 7.35 26.68
C SER A 462 -5.50 6.07 26.61
N TRP A 463 -4.44 6.10 25.79
CA TRP A 463 -3.68 4.91 25.35
C TRP A 463 -3.08 4.11 26.50
N VAL A 464 -2.59 4.77 27.55
CA VAL A 464 -1.98 4.11 28.71
C VAL A 464 -3.01 3.29 29.48
N SER A 465 -4.14 3.90 29.84
CA SER A 465 -5.22 3.21 30.55
C SER A 465 -5.89 2.14 29.67
N ALA A 466 -6.02 2.41 28.37
CA ALA A 466 -6.52 1.42 27.41
C ALA A 466 -5.61 0.18 27.35
N LEU A 467 -4.29 0.39 27.33
CA LEU A 467 -3.31 -0.69 27.34
C LEU A 467 -3.41 -1.55 28.60
N GLU A 468 -3.58 -0.94 29.78
CA GLU A 468 -3.78 -1.67 31.05
C GLU A 468 -5.06 -2.52 31.02
N ALA A 469 -6.16 -1.96 30.52
CA ALA A 469 -7.42 -2.67 30.40
C ALA A 469 -7.34 -3.83 29.39
N PHE A 470 -6.69 -3.64 28.24
CA PHE A 470 -6.46 -4.72 27.27
C PHE A 470 -5.51 -5.80 27.80
N ARG A 471 -4.48 -5.42 28.56
CA ARG A 471 -3.60 -6.40 29.25
C ARG A 471 -4.36 -7.21 30.27
N THR A 472 -5.21 -6.57 31.05
CA THR A 472 -6.08 -7.26 32.02
C THR A 472 -7.01 -8.23 31.32
N ALA A 473 -7.60 -7.83 30.19
CA ALA A 473 -8.43 -8.71 29.39
C ALA A 473 -7.66 -9.91 28.80
N ALA A 474 -6.44 -9.67 28.27
CA ALA A 474 -5.58 -10.72 27.74
C ALA A 474 -5.07 -11.68 28.84
N ALA A 475 -4.85 -11.19 30.07
CA ALA A 475 -4.48 -12.03 31.20
C ALA A 475 -5.62 -12.95 31.64
N ARG A 476 -6.86 -12.46 31.58
CA ARG A 476 -8.06 -13.22 31.96
C ARG A 476 -8.51 -14.21 30.87
N VAL A 477 -8.31 -13.87 29.60
CA VAL A 477 -8.52 -14.79 28.45
C VAL A 477 -7.23 -14.83 27.65
N PRO A 478 -6.31 -15.74 28.01
CA PRO A 478 -5.04 -15.89 27.29
C PRO A 478 -5.21 -16.19 25.79
N THR A 479 -6.37 -16.69 25.37
CA THR A 479 -6.69 -17.01 23.97
C THR A 479 -7.27 -15.84 23.17
N SER A 480 -7.48 -14.66 23.77
CA SER A 480 -8.08 -13.52 23.08
C SER A 480 -7.08 -12.80 22.17
N ALA A 481 -7.13 -13.10 20.86
CA ALA A 481 -6.36 -12.38 19.85
C ALA A 481 -6.70 -10.89 19.82
N VAL A 482 -7.98 -10.55 20.02
CA VAL A 482 -8.50 -9.18 19.96
C VAL A 482 -7.92 -8.29 21.07
N ALA A 483 -7.74 -8.82 22.28
CA ALA A 483 -7.12 -8.08 23.38
C ALA A 483 -5.68 -7.69 23.05
N LEU A 484 -4.93 -8.60 22.42
CA LEU A 484 -3.56 -8.37 21.99
C LEU A 484 -3.46 -7.38 20.82
N ILE A 485 -4.43 -7.39 19.88
CA ILE A 485 -4.52 -6.37 18.84
C ILE A 485 -4.76 -4.99 19.48
N GLY A 486 -5.71 -4.87 20.42
CA GLY A 486 -5.97 -3.63 21.15
C GLY A 486 -4.74 -3.11 21.89
N ALA A 487 -4.03 -3.99 22.60
CA ALA A 487 -2.76 -3.65 23.24
C ALA A 487 -1.68 -3.21 22.23
N GLY A 488 -1.57 -3.89 21.08
CA GLY A 488 -0.64 -3.55 20.02
C GLY A 488 -0.91 -2.19 19.40
N LEU A 489 -2.18 -1.84 19.19
CA LEU A 489 -2.58 -0.50 18.73
C LEU A 489 -2.29 0.59 19.78
N CYS A 490 -2.49 0.30 21.06
CA CYS A 490 -2.07 1.23 22.12
C CYS A 490 -0.56 1.45 22.10
N HIS A 491 0.23 0.38 21.95
CA HIS A 491 1.69 0.46 21.81
C HIS A 491 2.09 1.26 20.56
N PHE A 492 1.37 1.12 19.44
CA PHE A 492 1.56 1.93 18.23
C PHE A 492 1.37 3.42 18.51
N HIS A 493 0.26 3.83 19.15
CA HIS A 493 0.01 5.23 19.51
C HIS A 493 1.01 5.79 20.53
N LEU A 494 1.56 4.92 21.38
CA LEU A 494 2.66 5.24 22.31
C LEU A 494 4.05 5.24 21.63
N LYS A 495 4.14 5.02 20.32
CA LYS A 495 5.37 4.94 19.52
C LYS A 495 6.32 3.80 19.94
N GLN A 496 5.78 2.76 20.56
CA GLN A 496 6.47 1.55 21.02
C GLN A 496 6.35 0.46 19.94
N TRP A 497 7.09 0.64 18.85
CA TRP A 497 6.93 -0.15 17.61
C TRP A 497 7.24 -1.63 17.78
N ASN A 498 8.22 -1.97 18.62
CA ASN A 498 8.64 -3.35 18.84
C ASN A 498 7.58 -4.12 19.64
N GLU A 499 7.05 -3.48 20.68
CA GLU A 499 5.99 -3.99 21.53
C GLU A 499 4.68 -4.13 20.75
N ALA A 500 4.36 -3.17 19.88
CA ALA A 500 3.22 -3.26 18.97
C ALA A 500 3.33 -4.49 18.05
N MET A 501 4.48 -4.66 17.38
CA MET A 501 4.74 -5.81 16.52
C MET A 501 4.71 -7.14 17.30
N ALA A 502 5.26 -7.17 18.51
CA ALA A 502 5.23 -8.36 19.37
C ALA A 502 3.79 -8.74 19.76
N ALA A 503 2.96 -7.75 20.13
CA ALA A 503 1.56 -7.97 20.45
C ALA A 503 0.76 -8.49 19.24
N PHE A 504 0.96 -7.92 18.05
CA PHE A 504 0.29 -8.41 16.83
C PHE A 504 0.75 -9.80 16.39
N ARG A 505 2.03 -10.14 16.57
CA ARG A 505 2.52 -11.51 16.35
C ARG A 505 1.91 -12.49 17.35
N GLY A 506 1.84 -12.09 18.62
CA GLY A 506 1.18 -12.85 19.67
C GLY A 506 -0.30 -13.08 19.36
N ALA A 507 -1.01 -12.06 18.84
CA ALA A 507 -2.41 -12.19 18.45
C ALA A 507 -2.62 -13.23 17.34
N ALA A 508 -1.72 -13.26 16.34
CA ALA A 508 -1.80 -14.18 15.20
C ALA A 508 -1.66 -15.67 15.58
N THR A 509 -1.19 -15.98 16.80
CA THR A 509 -1.04 -17.36 17.29
C THR A 509 -2.16 -17.81 18.23
N ARG A 510 -3.06 -16.92 18.68
CA ARG A 510 -4.08 -17.27 19.70
C ARG A 510 -5.37 -17.83 19.13
N ASP A 511 -5.88 -17.24 18.06
CA ASP A 511 -7.15 -17.67 17.44
C ASP A 511 -7.01 -17.80 15.92
N PRO A 512 -7.19 -19.00 15.35
CA PRO A 512 -7.21 -19.19 13.90
C PRO A 512 -8.27 -18.35 13.17
N LEU A 513 -9.41 -18.04 13.79
CA LEU A 513 -10.50 -17.27 13.17
C LEU A 513 -10.17 -15.78 13.06
N ASP A 514 -9.55 -15.20 14.10
CA ASP A 514 -9.17 -13.77 14.13
C ASP A 514 -7.76 -13.50 13.61
N ARG A 515 -7.03 -14.54 13.18
CA ARG A 515 -5.65 -14.42 12.70
C ARG A 515 -5.51 -13.43 11.54
N HIS A 516 -6.49 -13.36 10.63
CA HIS A 516 -6.48 -12.41 9.52
C HIS A 516 -6.41 -10.95 10.01
N LEU A 517 -7.13 -10.59 11.08
CA LEU A 517 -7.09 -9.25 11.67
C LEU A 517 -5.71 -8.92 12.27
N ALA A 518 -5.09 -9.90 12.93
CA ALA A 518 -3.74 -9.74 13.45
C ALA A 518 -2.70 -9.55 12.33
N LEU A 519 -2.85 -10.27 11.21
CA LEU A 519 -2.01 -10.08 10.02
C LEU A 519 -2.20 -8.71 9.39
N CYS A 520 -3.44 -8.21 9.29
CA CYS A 520 -3.70 -6.84 8.85
C CYS A 520 -3.09 -5.81 9.81
N ALA A 521 -3.13 -6.03 11.13
CA ALA A 521 -2.50 -5.13 12.09
C ALA A 521 -0.96 -5.11 11.96
N GLN A 522 -0.35 -6.25 11.65
CA GLN A 522 1.07 -6.29 11.29
C GLN A 522 1.32 -5.50 10.00
N ALA A 523 0.54 -5.74 8.93
CA ALA A 523 0.68 -5.03 7.67
C ALA A 523 0.52 -3.52 7.81
N PHE A 524 -0.47 -3.06 8.59
CA PHE A 524 -0.68 -1.66 8.93
C PHE A 524 0.58 -1.02 9.52
N LEU A 525 1.17 -1.65 10.54
CA LEU A 525 2.41 -1.16 11.15
C LEU A 525 3.57 -1.15 10.13
N LEU A 526 3.65 -2.18 9.29
CA LEU A 526 4.70 -2.31 8.27
C LEU A 526 4.63 -1.23 7.19
N LEU A 527 3.43 -0.85 6.74
CA LEU A 527 3.22 0.23 5.76
C LEU A 527 3.62 1.60 6.31
N GLN A 528 3.71 1.75 7.63
CA GLN A 528 4.22 2.97 8.27
C GLN A 528 5.73 2.94 8.54
N THR A 529 6.38 1.79 8.36
CA THR A 529 7.84 1.66 8.51
C THR A 529 8.54 1.75 7.16
N GLU A 530 9.52 2.64 7.06
CA GLU A 530 10.27 2.84 5.81
C GLU A 530 10.95 1.54 5.33
N GLY A 531 10.83 1.26 4.04
CA GLY A 531 11.48 0.12 3.40
C GLY A 531 10.84 -1.25 3.62
N ARG A 532 9.70 -1.35 4.32
CA ARG A 532 9.08 -2.65 4.67
C ARG A 532 7.78 -2.98 3.95
N VAL A 533 7.53 -2.33 2.81
CA VAL A 533 6.31 -2.52 2.00
C VAL A 533 6.17 -3.97 1.51
N SER A 534 7.27 -4.64 1.14
CA SER A 534 7.23 -6.05 0.71
C SER A 534 6.75 -6.98 1.81
N ASP A 535 7.15 -6.73 3.06
CA ASP A 535 6.70 -7.52 4.20
C ASP A 535 5.22 -7.27 4.49
N ALA A 536 4.75 -6.04 4.30
CA ALA A 536 3.34 -5.68 4.44
C ALA A 536 2.47 -6.42 3.41
N VAL A 537 2.91 -6.45 2.14
CA VAL A 537 2.26 -7.22 1.07
C VAL A 537 2.13 -8.69 1.47
N ALA A 538 3.22 -9.32 1.95
CA ALA A 538 3.20 -10.72 2.35
C ALA A 538 2.20 -11.01 3.49
N ARG A 539 2.06 -10.10 4.47
CA ARG A 539 1.06 -10.23 5.54
C ARG A 539 -0.36 -10.06 5.01
N CYS A 540 -0.60 -9.11 4.12
CA CYS A 540 -1.91 -8.90 3.50
C CYS A 540 -2.34 -10.09 2.61
N GLU A 541 -1.43 -10.67 1.82
CA GLU A 541 -1.70 -11.86 1.00
C GLU A 541 -2.01 -13.09 1.87
N GLU A 542 -1.40 -13.19 3.06
CA GLU A 542 -1.74 -14.21 4.04
C GLU A 542 -3.12 -13.97 4.66
N ALA A 543 -3.45 -12.72 4.98
CA ALA A 543 -4.78 -12.36 5.48
C ALA A 543 -5.87 -12.63 4.44
N GLU A 544 -5.63 -12.32 3.16
CA GLU A 544 -6.57 -12.58 2.06
C GLU A 544 -6.87 -14.06 1.89
N ARG A 545 -5.85 -14.94 1.98
CA ARG A 545 -6.08 -16.39 1.92
C ARG A 545 -7.02 -16.90 3.01
N MET A 546 -7.10 -16.21 4.14
CA MET A 546 -7.98 -16.55 5.25
C MET A 546 -9.35 -15.88 5.14
N ALA A 547 -9.39 -14.66 4.62
CA ALA A 547 -10.60 -13.84 4.48
C ALA A 547 -10.60 -13.12 3.11
N PRO A 548 -10.94 -13.84 2.01
CA PRO A 548 -10.75 -13.34 0.64
C PRO A 548 -11.66 -12.17 0.26
N ASN A 549 -12.82 -12.06 0.92
CA ASN A 549 -13.81 -11.02 0.66
C ASN A 549 -13.88 -9.98 1.79
N ASP A 550 -12.94 -9.99 2.74
CA ASP A 550 -12.92 -8.95 3.75
C ASP A 550 -12.43 -7.63 3.13
N PRO A 551 -13.23 -6.55 3.17
CA PRO A 551 -12.88 -5.32 2.48
C PRO A 551 -11.71 -4.59 3.11
N PHE A 552 -11.49 -4.72 4.42
CA PHE A 552 -10.32 -4.11 5.06
C PHE A 552 -9.04 -4.80 4.58
N VAL A 553 -9.07 -6.14 4.46
CA VAL A 553 -7.98 -6.92 3.85
C VAL A 553 -7.73 -6.46 2.41
N LEU A 554 -8.77 -6.41 1.57
CA LEU A 554 -8.65 -6.02 0.16
C LEU A 554 -8.13 -4.59 -0.02
N TYR A 555 -8.61 -3.64 0.79
CA TYR A 555 -8.11 -2.26 0.79
C TYR A 555 -6.64 -2.19 1.20
N LEU A 556 -6.26 -2.85 2.29
CA LEU A 556 -4.91 -2.79 2.82
C LEU A 556 -3.92 -3.46 1.86
N LEU A 557 -4.34 -4.55 1.22
CA LEU A 557 -3.59 -5.21 0.15
C LEU A 557 -3.46 -4.31 -1.08
N GLY A 558 -4.56 -3.68 -1.52
CA GLY A 558 -4.53 -2.71 -2.62
C GLY A 558 -3.58 -1.55 -2.37
N ARG A 559 -3.56 -1.02 -1.14
CA ARG A 559 -2.61 0.00 -0.70
C ARG A 559 -1.17 -0.50 -0.69
N ALA A 560 -0.93 -1.70 -0.17
CA ALA A 560 0.40 -2.31 -0.13
C ALA A 560 0.94 -2.57 -1.55
N TYR A 561 0.10 -3.02 -2.47
CA TYR A 561 0.44 -3.15 -3.90
C TYR A 561 0.74 -1.80 -4.55
N ARG A 562 -0.05 -0.75 -4.26
CA ARG A 562 0.23 0.60 -4.78
C ARG A 562 1.60 1.11 -4.30
N GLN A 563 1.92 0.94 -3.01
CA GLN A 563 3.21 1.39 -2.48
C GLN A 563 4.40 0.56 -3.00
N SER A 564 4.17 -0.67 -3.45
CA SER A 564 5.18 -1.52 -4.09
C SER A 564 5.22 -1.38 -5.63
N ASP A 565 4.55 -0.37 -6.19
CA ASP A 565 4.44 -0.09 -7.64
C ASP A 565 3.79 -1.24 -8.47
N ARG A 566 3.08 -2.16 -7.80
CA ARG A 566 2.26 -3.22 -8.41
C ARG A 566 0.85 -2.68 -8.72
N LEU A 567 0.78 -1.65 -9.57
CA LEU A 567 -0.43 -0.84 -9.74
C LEU A 567 -1.63 -1.64 -10.30
N GLY A 568 -1.41 -2.55 -11.25
CA GLY A 568 -2.48 -3.37 -11.81
C GLY A 568 -3.15 -4.29 -10.77
N GLU A 569 -2.35 -4.88 -9.89
CA GLU A 569 -2.84 -5.73 -8.79
C GLU A 569 -3.53 -4.90 -7.71
N ALA A 570 -3.01 -3.70 -7.42
CA ALA A 570 -3.68 -2.75 -6.55
C ALA A 570 -5.09 -2.44 -7.04
N ARG A 571 -5.25 -2.12 -8.34
CA ARG A 571 -6.56 -1.83 -8.93
C ARG A 571 -7.51 -3.02 -8.84
N ALA A 572 -7.03 -4.23 -9.12
CA ALA A 572 -7.86 -5.44 -9.06
C ALA A 572 -8.42 -5.67 -7.66
N LYS A 573 -7.58 -5.60 -6.61
CA LYS A 573 -8.05 -5.78 -5.22
C LYS A 573 -9.00 -4.68 -4.76
N LEU A 574 -8.70 -3.43 -5.13
CA LEU A 574 -9.57 -2.29 -4.81
C LEU A 574 -10.89 -2.35 -5.59
N GLU A 575 -10.90 -2.95 -6.78
CA GLU A 575 -12.13 -3.21 -7.54
C GLU A 575 -13.01 -4.26 -6.88
N THR A 576 -12.44 -5.40 -6.45
CA THR A 576 -13.17 -6.40 -5.65
C THR A 576 -13.73 -5.78 -4.38
N CYS A 577 -12.93 -4.95 -3.70
CA CYS A 577 -13.36 -4.23 -2.50
C CYS A 577 -14.56 -3.31 -2.76
N LEU A 578 -14.53 -2.55 -3.86
CA LEU A 578 -15.57 -1.59 -4.23
C LEU A 578 -16.79 -2.21 -4.89
N ALA A 579 -16.69 -3.44 -5.41
CA ALA A 579 -17.84 -4.21 -5.89
C ALA A 579 -18.78 -4.53 -4.74
N GLU A 580 -18.22 -4.94 -3.60
CA GLU A 580 -18.96 -5.24 -2.37
C GLU A 580 -19.29 -3.97 -1.57
N HIS A 581 -18.35 -3.02 -1.48
CA HIS A 581 -18.47 -1.80 -0.66
C HIS A 581 -18.28 -0.54 -1.50
N HIS A 582 -19.28 -0.20 -2.31
CA HIS A 582 -19.23 0.91 -3.27
C HIS A 582 -19.02 2.30 -2.66
N ASP A 583 -19.25 2.46 -1.35
CA ASP A 583 -19.09 3.70 -0.57
C ASP A 583 -17.79 3.74 0.25
N PHE A 584 -16.90 2.76 0.08
CA PHE A 584 -15.60 2.74 0.75
C PHE A 584 -14.67 3.83 0.21
N VAL A 585 -14.70 4.98 0.88
CA VAL A 585 -13.98 6.21 0.54
C VAL A 585 -12.49 5.99 0.32
N GLU A 586 -11.82 5.29 1.23
CA GLU A 586 -10.37 5.12 1.20
C GLU A 586 -9.97 4.14 0.09
N ALA A 587 -10.75 3.07 -0.17
CA ALA A 587 -10.52 2.21 -1.33
C ALA A 587 -10.74 2.95 -2.66
N MET A 588 -11.77 3.81 -2.77
CA MET A 588 -11.96 4.67 -3.94
C MET A 588 -10.78 5.63 -4.14
N ALA A 589 -10.29 6.24 -3.07
CA ALA A 589 -9.15 7.15 -3.11
C ALA A 589 -7.86 6.43 -3.54
N GLU A 590 -7.59 5.24 -2.99
CA GLU A 590 -6.43 4.43 -3.37
C GLU A 590 -6.53 3.96 -4.84
N LYS A 591 -7.72 3.61 -5.34
CA LYS A 591 -7.91 3.20 -6.74
C LYS A 591 -7.71 4.39 -7.68
N ALA A 592 -8.25 5.55 -7.31
CA ALA A 592 -8.01 6.80 -8.03
C ALA A 592 -6.51 7.16 -8.05
N TYR A 593 -5.79 6.94 -6.95
CA TYR A 593 -4.34 7.20 -6.91
C TYR A 593 -3.56 6.20 -7.77
N ALA A 594 -3.91 4.91 -7.76
CA ALA A 594 -3.32 3.92 -8.65
C ALA A 594 -3.50 4.31 -10.13
N HIS A 595 -4.71 4.74 -10.53
CA HIS A 595 -4.96 5.25 -11.88
C HIS A 595 -4.10 6.46 -12.25
N LEU A 596 -3.90 7.40 -11.32
CA LEU A 596 -3.02 8.56 -11.55
C LEU A 596 -1.58 8.13 -11.83
N LEU A 597 -1.07 7.14 -11.08
CA LEU A 597 0.29 6.65 -11.24
C LEU A 597 0.46 5.89 -12.57
N GLU A 598 -0.47 5.01 -12.93
CA GLU A 598 -0.46 4.31 -14.23
C GLU A 598 -0.59 5.28 -15.41
N ALA A 599 -1.43 6.30 -15.29
CA ALA A 599 -1.58 7.32 -16.32
C ALA A 599 -0.26 8.08 -16.58
N ARG A 600 0.55 8.30 -15.53
CA ARG A 600 1.91 8.88 -15.66
C ARG A 600 2.91 7.91 -16.30
N GLN A 601 2.67 6.60 -16.24
CA GLN A 601 3.48 5.58 -16.89
C GLN A 601 3.05 5.27 -18.34
N GLY A 602 1.96 5.87 -18.83
CA GLY A 602 1.52 5.80 -20.23
C GLY A 602 0.06 5.41 -20.45
N ALA A 603 -0.68 5.02 -19.39
CA ALA A 603 -2.08 4.60 -19.49
C ALA A 603 -3.06 5.78 -19.36
N ALA A 604 -2.97 6.77 -20.25
CA ALA A 604 -3.70 8.05 -20.13
C ALA A 604 -5.23 7.89 -20.04
N GLN A 605 -5.81 6.83 -20.63
CA GLN A 605 -7.23 6.51 -20.56
C GLN A 605 -7.77 6.35 -19.12
N LEU A 606 -6.93 5.88 -18.19
CA LEU A 606 -7.34 5.66 -16.79
C LEU A 606 -7.55 6.95 -16.00
N LEU A 607 -7.09 8.09 -16.54
CA LEU A 607 -7.15 9.37 -15.87
C LEU A 607 -8.60 9.88 -15.72
N ILE A 608 -9.48 9.54 -16.68
CA ILE A 608 -10.91 9.91 -16.63
C ILE A 608 -11.61 9.15 -15.51
N ASP A 609 -11.37 7.83 -15.42
CA ASP A 609 -11.96 7.00 -14.37
C ASP A 609 -11.39 7.34 -12.99
N GLY A 610 -10.09 7.65 -12.93
CA GLY A 610 -9.44 8.18 -11.72
C GLY A 610 -10.05 9.51 -11.24
N GLU A 611 -10.41 10.43 -12.15
CA GLU A 611 -11.09 11.67 -11.78
C GLU A 611 -12.52 11.44 -11.27
N ARG A 612 -13.28 10.53 -11.90
CA ARG A 612 -14.62 10.15 -11.45
C ARG A 612 -14.59 9.55 -10.04
N LEU A 613 -13.65 8.63 -9.79
CA LEU A 613 -13.45 8.02 -8.48
C LEU A 613 -13.07 9.08 -7.43
N ALA A 614 -12.09 9.94 -7.72
CA ALA A 614 -11.69 11.01 -6.81
C ALA A 614 -12.84 11.99 -6.51
N ALA A 615 -13.68 12.31 -7.50
CA ALA A 615 -14.85 13.16 -7.30
C ALA A 615 -15.88 12.50 -6.37
N ARG A 616 -16.11 11.19 -6.54
CA ARG A 616 -16.99 10.41 -5.66
C ARG A 616 -16.41 10.31 -4.24
N THR A 617 -15.11 10.08 -4.08
CA THR A 617 -14.42 10.12 -2.79
C THR A 617 -14.70 11.42 -2.06
N VAL A 618 -14.51 12.57 -2.71
CA VAL A 618 -14.77 13.90 -2.13
C VAL A 618 -16.24 14.08 -1.74
N GLN A 619 -17.17 13.59 -2.56
CA GLN A 619 -18.60 13.68 -2.28
C GLN A 619 -19.00 12.90 -1.02
N VAL A 620 -18.51 11.67 -0.87
CA VAL A 620 -18.83 10.82 0.28
C VAL A 620 -18.11 11.30 1.54
N ASP A 621 -16.85 11.72 1.41
CA ASP A 621 -16.04 12.27 2.51
C ASP A 621 -16.59 13.58 3.10
N ALA A 622 -17.33 14.36 2.29
CA ALA A 622 -17.99 15.59 2.76
C ALA A 622 -18.95 15.36 3.93
N ALA A 623 -19.51 14.14 4.06
CA ALA A 623 -20.36 13.72 5.17
C ALA A 623 -19.59 13.18 6.39
N ARG A 624 -18.27 12.94 6.27
CA ARG A 624 -17.44 12.18 7.24
C ARG A 624 -16.35 13.00 7.94
N GLY A 625 -16.38 14.33 7.77
CA GLY A 625 -15.42 15.22 8.43
C GLY A 625 -14.38 15.87 7.52
N LYS A 626 -14.47 15.65 6.18
CA LYS A 626 -13.71 16.36 5.13
C LYS A 626 -12.19 16.27 5.29
N GLN A 627 -11.55 15.37 4.56
CA GLN A 627 -10.10 15.25 4.47
C GLN A 627 -9.55 16.05 3.26
N PRO A 628 -8.71 17.10 3.47
CA PRO A 628 -8.20 17.94 2.38
C PRO A 628 -7.46 17.18 1.27
N VAL A 629 -6.78 16.10 1.64
CA VAL A 629 -5.98 15.29 0.73
C VAL A 629 -6.79 14.65 -0.40
N TYR A 630 -8.09 14.39 -0.19
CA TYR A 630 -8.95 13.87 -1.27
C TYR A 630 -9.31 14.96 -2.29
N GLN A 631 -9.45 16.21 -1.86
CA GLN A 631 -9.59 17.35 -2.77
C GLN A 631 -8.31 17.58 -3.56
N ASP A 632 -7.16 17.41 -2.91
CA ASP A 632 -5.88 17.47 -3.60
C ASP A 632 -5.79 16.38 -4.68
N LEU A 633 -6.20 15.15 -4.39
CA LEU A 633 -6.20 14.04 -5.37
C LEU A 633 -7.06 14.41 -6.59
N LEU A 634 -8.28 14.89 -6.35
CA LEU A 634 -9.19 15.36 -7.40
C LEU A 634 -8.58 16.51 -8.21
N GLY A 635 -7.94 17.48 -7.55
CA GLY A 635 -7.26 18.59 -8.18
C GLY A 635 -6.12 18.14 -9.10
N VAL A 636 -5.32 17.17 -8.66
CA VAL A 636 -4.22 16.60 -9.45
C VAL A 636 -4.75 15.86 -10.69
N GLN A 637 -5.78 15.04 -10.54
CA GLN A 637 -6.41 14.36 -11.68
C GLN A 637 -6.89 15.37 -12.74
N ARG A 638 -7.59 16.42 -12.29
CA ARG A 638 -8.10 17.48 -13.16
C ARG A 638 -7.00 18.32 -13.81
N TYR A 639 -5.89 18.53 -13.10
CA TYR A 639 -4.72 19.19 -13.66
C TYR A 639 -4.14 18.42 -14.85
N HIS A 640 -4.04 17.08 -14.72
CA HIS A 640 -3.57 16.22 -15.80
C HIS A 640 -4.56 16.16 -16.96
N LEU A 641 -5.87 16.18 -16.68
CA LEU A 641 -6.94 16.27 -17.68
C LEU A 641 -7.06 17.66 -18.34
N ARG A 642 -6.17 18.61 -18.03
CA ARG A 642 -6.19 20.00 -18.53
C ARG A 642 -7.47 20.77 -18.15
N ARG A 643 -8.20 20.33 -17.13
CA ARG A 643 -9.40 21.00 -16.57
C ARG A 643 -8.99 22.05 -15.52
N ASN A 644 -8.28 23.08 -15.95
CA ASN A 644 -7.58 24.03 -15.07
C ASN A 644 -8.50 24.70 -14.03
N ASP A 645 -9.70 25.14 -14.40
CA ASP A 645 -10.63 25.78 -13.46
C ASP A 645 -11.22 24.83 -12.43
N ALA A 646 -11.50 23.59 -12.86
CA ALA A 646 -11.99 22.55 -11.97
C ALA A 646 -10.89 22.08 -11.01
N ALA A 647 -9.63 22.01 -11.47
CA ALA A 647 -8.46 21.73 -10.64
C ALA A 647 -8.24 22.85 -9.60
N ARG A 648 -8.30 24.12 -10.03
CA ARG A 648 -8.17 25.29 -9.16
C ARG A 648 -9.18 25.28 -8.03
N ARG A 649 -10.45 25.01 -8.33
CA ARG A 649 -11.53 24.89 -7.34
C ARG A 649 -11.27 23.79 -6.32
N ALA A 650 -10.78 22.62 -6.76
CA ALA A 650 -10.46 21.52 -5.86
C ALA A 650 -9.33 21.89 -4.88
N PHE A 651 -8.23 22.48 -5.38
CA PHE A 651 -7.14 22.92 -4.51
C PHE A 651 -7.54 24.06 -3.56
N GLN A 652 -8.39 24.98 -3.99
CA GLN A 652 -8.95 26.01 -3.10
C GLN A 652 -9.86 25.41 -2.01
N ALA A 653 -10.68 24.41 -2.35
CA ALA A 653 -11.48 23.68 -1.36
C ALA A 653 -10.59 22.94 -0.35
N SER A 654 -9.52 22.30 -0.81
CA SER A 654 -8.51 21.69 0.08
C SER A 654 -7.94 22.69 1.09
N GLN A 655 -7.57 23.90 0.66
CA GLN A 655 -7.08 24.95 1.56
C GLN A 655 -8.11 25.38 2.61
N GLN A 656 -9.39 25.49 2.22
CA GLN A 656 -10.47 25.83 3.16
C GLN A 656 -10.65 24.77 4.25
N TRP A 657 -10.31 23.51 3.97
CA TRP A 657 -10.42 22.40 4.91
C TRP A 657 -9.13 22.14 5.70
N GLY A 658 -8.13 23.02 5.59
CA GLY A 658 -6.85 22.90 6.31
C GLY A 658 -5.72 22.24 5.52
N GLY A 659 -5.87 22.08 4.20
CA GLY A 659 -4.78 21.65 3.32
C GLY A 659 -3.63 22.66 3.32
N ASP A 660 -2.40 22.17 3.49
CA ASP A 660 -1.23 23.04 3.69
C ASP A 660 -0.44 23.33 2.41
N LEU A 661 0.77 22.76 2.28
CA LEU A 661 1.74 23.16 1.24
C LEU A 661 1.38 22.60 -0.14
N HIS A 662 0.80 21.41 -0.19
CA HIS A 662 0.51 20.71 -1.43
C HIS A 662 -0.46 21.48 -2.35
N PRO A 663 -1.66 21.94 -1.93
CA PRO A 663 -2.54 22.72 -2.80
C PRO A 663 -1.93 24.06 -3.21
N LYS A 664 -1.10 24.70 -2.36
CA LYS A 664 -0.40 25.96 -2.68
C LYS A 664 0.56 25.78 -3.86
N LEU A 665 1.31 24.67 -3.89
CA LEU A 665 2.21 24.33 -4.99
C LEU A 665 1.44 24.17 -6.30
N TRP A 666 0.35 23.40 -6.30
CA TRP A 666 -0.45 23.18 -7.51
C TRP A 666 -1.12 24.44 -8.03
N LEU A 667 -1.59 25.32 -7.14
CA LEU A 667 -2.14 26.62 -7.53
C LEU A 667 -1.09 27.51 -8.20
N ALA A 668 0.17 27.47 -7.74
CA ALA A 668 1.28 28.17 -8.41
C ALA A 668 1.52 27.60 -9.82
N LEU A 669 1.49 26.28 -9.99
CA LEU A 669 1.63 25.65 -11.31
C LEU A 669 0.48 25.99 -12.27
N LEU A 670 -0.75 26.06 -11.77
CA LEU A 670 -1.91 26.48 -12.56
C LEU A 670 -1.81 27.94 -13.01
N ARG A 671 -1.28 28.83 -12.16
CA ARG A 671 -1.00 30.23 -12.53
C ARG A 671 0.04 30.30 -13.65
N ASN A 672 1.13 29.54 -13.54
CA ASN A 672 2.14 29.45 -14.58
C ASN A 672 1.53 28.97 -15.91
N ARG A 673 0.79 27.86 -15.91
CA ARG A 673 0.09 27.35 -17.11
C ARG A 673 -0.85 28.39 -17.74
N SER A 674 -1.43 29.26 -16.93
CA SER A 674 -2.34 30.32 -17.38
C SER A 674 -1.62 31.59 -17.89
N GLY A 675 -0.28 31.62 -17.92
CA GLY A 675 0.50 32.79 -18.36
C GLY A 675 0.99 33.70 -17.22
N HIS A 676 0.50 33.50 -16.00
CA HIS A 676 0.84 34.32 -14.83
C HIS A 676 2.11 33.81 -14.13
N VAL A 677 3.24 33.86 -14.84
CA VAL A 677 4.52 33.30 -14.38
C VAL A 677 5.04 34.01 -13.12
N ASP A 678 4.82 35.32 -13.00
CA ASP A 678 5.25 36.09 -11.82
C ASP A 678 4.48 35.71 -10.55
N ASP A 679 3.18 35.49 -10.67
CA ASP A 679 2.35 35.03 -9.56
C ASP A 679 2.69 33.58 -9.16
N ALA A 680 3.12 32.76 -10.12
CA ALA A 680 3.61 31.42 -9.88
C ALA A 680 4.94 31.44 -9.11
N ILE A 681 5.91 32.25 -9.54
CA ILE A 681 7.21 32.43 -8.85
C ILE A 681 6.97 32.94 -7.42
N THR A 682 6.08 33.91 -7.24
CA THR A 682 5.72 34.43 -5.91
C THR A 682 5.07 33.36 -5.04
N GLY A 683 4.14 32.57 -5.59
CA GLY A 683 3.51 31.46 -4.88
C GLY A 683 4.52 30.40 -4.42
N LEU A 684 5.46 30.00 -5.28
CA LEU A 684 6.53 29.05 -4.95
C LEU A 684 7.49 29.62 -3.89
N ARG A 685 7.85 30.90 -3.99
CA ARG A 685 8.68 31.59 -2.99
C ARG A 685 8.03 31.56 -1.61
N ASN A 686 6.73 31.82 -1.53
CA ASN A 686 6.01 31.80 -0.25
C ASN A 686 6.03 30.41 0.39
N VAL A 687 5.86 29.35 -0.40
CA VAL A 687 5.99 27.96 0.09
C VAL A 687 7.42 27.67 0.55
N TRP A 688 8.43 28.09 -0.23
CA TRP A 688 9.84 27.92 0.11
C TRP A 688 10.23 28.62 1.42
N GLN A 689 9.77 29.85 1.65
CA GLN A 689 10.04 30.63 2.86
C GLN A 689 9.36 30.04 4.11
N PHE A 690 8.20 29.40 3.94
CA PHE A 690 7.45 28.80 5.04
C PHE A 690 8.17 27.57 5.64
N ILE A 691 8.92 26.83 4.82
CA ILE A 691 9.56 25.59 5.24
C ILE A 691 10.96 25.87 5.82
N ARG A 692 11.16 25.54 7.10
CA ARG A 692 12.47 25.75 7.78
C ARG A 692 13.51 24.72 7.36
N ASP A 693 13.14 23.43 7.28
CA ASP A 693 14.07 22.36 6.92
C ASP A 693 14.52 22.47 5.46
N GLU A 694 15.82 22.68 5.24
CA GLU A 694 16.45 22.78 3.92
C GLU A 694 16.32 21.49 3.09
N LYS A 695 16.16 20.33 3.72
CA LYS A 695 16.05 19.03 3.03
C LYS A 695 14.62 18.61 2.77
N ALA A 696 13.63 19.37 3.23
CA ALA A 696 12.23 19.04 3.03
C ALA A 696 11.89 18.93 1.53
N PRO A 697 11.23 17.85 1.09
CA PRO A 697 10.97 17.59 -0.33
C PRO A 697 10.28 18.76 -1.06
N PHE A 698 9.29 19.40 -0.43
CA PHE A 698 8.57 20.53 -1.02
C PHE A 698 9.39 21.82 -1.10
N LYS A 699 10.38 22.02 -0.22
CA LYS A 699 11.28 23.18 -0.29
C LYS A 699 12.25 23.03 -1.45
N VAL A 700 12.89 21.86 -1.55
CA VAL A 700 13.79 21.52 -2.67
C VAL A 700 13.05 21.61 -4.01
N TYR A 701 11.82 21.07 -4.07
CA TYR A 701 10.95 21.18 -5.23
C TYR A 701 10.67 22.65 -5.61
N SER A 702 10.27 23.46 -4.62
CA SER A 702 9.90 24.86 -4.87
C SER A 702 11.08 25.69 -5.39
N ASP A 703 12.27 25.51 -4.82
CA ASP A 703 13.49 26.18 -5.26
C ASP A 703 13.85 25.81 -6.69
N GLY A 704 13.87 24.50 -7.00
CA GLY A 704 14.19 24.00 -8.34
C GLY A 704 13.23 24.52 -9.41
N VAL A 705 11.92 24.42 -9.18
CA VAL A 705 10.91 24.90 -10.14
C VAL A 705 10.94 26.42 -10.24
N MET A 706 11.13 27.14 -9.14
CA MET A 706 11.24 28.60 -9.16
C MET A 706 12.41 29.06 -10.02
N LYS A 707 13.60 28.46 -9.89
CA LYS A 707 14.78 28.75 -10.72
C LYS A 707 14.51 28.46 -12.20
N MET A 708 13.88 27.33 -12.51
CA MET A 708 13.46 26.99 -13.88
C MET A 708 12.52 28.03 -14.47
N LEU A 709 11.49 28.46 -13.72
CA LEU A 709 10.55 29.48 -14.17
C LEU A 709 11.20 30.85 -14.34
N GLN A 710 12.08 31.26 -13.42
CA GLN A 710 12.83 32.52 -13.52
C GLN A 710 13.72 32.53 -14.77
N TYR A 711 14.43 31.43 -15.02
CA TYR A 711 15.27 31.27 -16.20
C TYR A 711 14.44 31.29 -17.49
N HIS A 712 13.30 30.59 -17.52
CA HIS A 712 12.42 30.55 -18.69
C HIS A 712 11.74 31.89 -18.96
N ARG A 713 11.29 32.60 -17.92
CA ARG A 713 10.67 33.93 -17.99
C ARG A 713 11.56 34.96 -18.70
N GLY A 714 12.88 34.85 -18.52
CA GLY A 714 13.86 35.74 -19.15
C GLY A 714 14.02 35.51 -20.65
N LYS A 715 13.55 34.39 -21.19
CA LYS A 715 13.72 34.06 -22.60
C LYS A 715 12.76 34.85 -23.49
N ARG A 716 13.26 35.23 -24.66
CA ARG A 716 12.55 35.94 -25.72
C ARG A 716 12.81 35.22 -27.03
N VAL A 717 11.76 35.07 -27.84
CA VAL A 717 11.88 34.51 -29.19
C VAL A 717 11.83 35.64 -30.20
N PHE A 718 12.78 35.60 -31.13
CA PHE A 718 12.78 36.34 -32.35
C PHE A 718 12.58 35.37 -33.52
N LYS A 719 11.67 35.71 -34.43
CA LYS A 719 11.43 34.99 -35.68
C LYS A 719 11.57 35.98 -36.83
N ASP A 720 12.26 35.58 -37.88
CA ASP A 720 12.42 36.41 -39.09
C ASP A 720 11.99 35.62 -40.32
N GLU A 721 11.18 36.26 -41.15
CA GLU A 721 10.74 35.79 -42.46
C GLU A 721 11.56 36.46 -43.58
N PHE A 722 12.63 37.17 -43.23
CA PHE A 722 13.51 37.93 -44.10
C PHE A 722 12.82 39.05 -44.92
N ASN A 723 11.52 39.29 -44.72
CA ASN A 723 10.70 40.32 -45.35
C ASN A 723 11.19 41.74 -44.98
N GLY A 724 12.30 42.20 -45.60
CA GLY A 724 12.92 43.51 -45.35
C GLY A 724 14.30 43.48 -44.70
N VAL A 725 15.15 42.49 -45.07
CA VAL A 725 16.57 42.29 -44.63
C VAL A 725 17.32 43.57 -44.25
N ASN A 726 17.12 44.68 -44.97
CA ASN A 726 17.73 45.99 -44.70
C ASN A 726 17.52 46.58 -43.29
N LYS A 727 16.55 46.14 -42.47
CA LYS A 727 16.29 46.74 -41.14
C LYS A 727 16.99 46.06 -39.95
N GLN A 728 17.45 44.81 -40.06
CA GLN A 728 17.99 44.04 -38.93
C GLN A 728 19.20 43.17 -39.25
N TRP A 729 19.26 42.67 -40.48
CA TRP A 729 20.42 41.97 -41.00
C TRP A 729 21.27 42.99 -41.77
N LEU A 730 22.41 43.36 -41.20
CA LEU A 730 23.32 44.27 -41.88
C LEU A 730 24.06 43.50 -42.97
N GLN A 731 23.85 43.89 -44.23
CA GLN A 731 24.69 43.45 -45.33
C GLN A 731 26.06 44.10 -45.17
N VAL A 732 27.09 43.31 -44.86
CA VAL A 732 28.45 43.83 -44.77
C VAL A 732 29.12 43.66 -46.14
N LYS A 733 29.19 44.75 -46.92
CA LYS A 733 29.79 44.73 -48.26
C LYS A 733 31.32 44.72 -48.21
N LYS A 734 31.93 43.66 -48.74
CA LYS A 734 33.19 43.73 -49.51
C LYS A 734 33.03 42.89 -50.79
N GLY A 735 32.87 43.56 -51.93
CA GLY A 735 33.08 42.95 -53.26
C GLY A 735 31.85 42.74 -54.18
N GLN A 736 31.44 43.79 -54.89
CA GLN A 736 30.92 43.79 -56.29
C GLN A 736 29.45 43.40 -56.67
N ARG A 737 29.11 43.80 -57.92
CA ARG A 737 27.80 44.21 -58.49
C ARG A 737 26.98 43.11 -59.23
N ARG A 738 27.19 41.79 -59.02
CA ARG A 738 26.52 40.73 -59.82
C ARG A 738 25.84 39.57 -59.07
N LEU A 739 25.85 39.51 -57.74
CA LEU A 739 24.98 38.60 -56.99
C LEU A 739 23.60 39.25 -56.80
N VAL A 740 22.56 38.63 -57.34
CA VAL A 740 21.17 39.07 -57.17
C VAL A 740 20.60 38.31 -55.98
N TRP A 741 20.29 39.05 -54.93
CA TRP A 741 19.54 38.51 -53.80
C TRP A 741 18.07 38.91 -53.96
N ASN A 742 17.17 37.99 -53.67
CA ASN A 742 15.74 38.24 -53.66
C ASN A 742 15.14 37.65 -52.39
N VAL A 743 14.22 38.41 -51.79
CA VAL A 743 13.40 37.97 -50.67
C VAL A 743 11.99 37.82 -51.19
N ASN A 744 11.47 36.60 -51.19
CA ASN A 744 10.08 36.35 -51.54
C ASN A 744 9.55 35.17 -50.72
N GLY A 745 8.36 35.33 -50.15
CA GLY A 745 7.67 34.26 -49.41
C GLY A 745 8.41 33.72 -48.19
N GLY A 746 9.04 34.57 -47.37
CA GLY A 746 9.69 34.13 -46.13
C GLY A 746 11.18 33.75 -46.28
N ARG A 747 11.70 33.74 -47.51
CA ARG A 747 12.97 33.13 -47.87
C ARG A 747 13.96 34.15 -48.42
N LEU A 748 15.17 34.17 -47.88
CA LEU A 748 16.32 34.88 -48.46
C LEU A 748 17.01 33.98 -49.48
N LYS A 749 16.90 34.29 -50.77
CA LYS A 749 17.57 33.56 -51.85
C LYS A 749 18.74 34.38 -52.40
N VAL A 750 19.89 33.74 -52.57
CA VAL A 750 21.10 34.32 -53.17
C VAL A 750 21.42 33.54 -54.44
N ALA A 751 21.36 34.20 -55.59
CA ALA A 751 21.65 33.58 -56.88
C ALA A 751 22.51 34.48 -57.79
N GLY A 752 23.36 33.86 -58.60
CA GLY A 752 24.16 34.55 -59.62
C GLY A 752 25.61 34.06 -59.68
N GLN A 753 26.45 34.82 -60.36
CA GLN A 753 27.88 34.51 -60.52
C GLN A 753 28.70 35.61 -59.84
N ALA A 754 29.55 35.25 -58.87
CA ALA A 754 30.42 36.22 -58.22
C ALA A 754 31.56 36.62 -59.16
N SER A 755 32.03 37.86 -59.06
CA SER A 755 33.10 38.42 -59.89
C SER A 755 34.47 38.47 -59.20
N SER A 756 34.57 37.96 -57.96
CA SER A 756 35.81 37.84 -57.19
C SER A 756 35.70 36.72 -56.14
N ASP A 757 36.84 36.26 -55.62
CA ASP A 757 36.94 35.25 -54.54
C ASP A 757 36.62 35.81 -53.14
N GLN A 758 35.79 36.86 -53.04
CA GLN A 758 35.43 37.48 -51.76
C GLN A 758 34.12 36.92 -51.19
N ASP A 759 34.14 36.62 -49.89
CA ASP A 759 32.97 36.15 -49.13
C ASP A 759 31.89 37.24 -49.06
N SER A 760 30.63 36.84 -49.29
CA SER A 760 29.45 37.68 -49.06
C SER A 760 28.70 37.20 -47.84
N TYR A 761 28.32 38.09 -46.92
CA TYR A 761 27.57 37.70 -45.73
C TYR A 761 26.57 38.73 -45.22
N TRP A 762 25.53 38.21 -44.56
CA TRP A 762 24.53 38.98 -43.83
C TRP A 762 24.71 38.72 -42.35
N ARG A 763 24.83 39.79 -41.57
CA ARG A 763 25.15 39.71 -40.15
C ARG A 763 23.98 40.15 -39.30
N PHE A 764 23.60 39.31 -38.36
CA PHE A 764 22.76 39.65 -37.22
C PHE A 764 23.62 39.69 -35.96
N SER A 765 23.61 40.82 -35.28
CA SER A 765 24.35 40.99 -34.02
C SER A 765 23.46 40.59 -32.86
N VAL A 766 23.82 39.50 -32.17
CA VAL A 766 23.21 39.14 -30.89
C VAL A 766 23.89 39.98 -29.81
N GLU A 767 23.11 40.57 -28.90
CA GLU A 767 23.56 41.04 -27.58
C GLU A 767 24.49 40.00 -26.90
N PRO A 768 25.34 40.36 -25.91
CA PRO A 768 26.53 39.59 -25.55
C PRO A 768 26.27 38.08 -25.45
N GLY A 769 27.21 37.26 -25.92
CA GLY A 769 27.00 35.81 -26.12
C GLY A 769 26.50 35.03 -24.90
N GLN A 770 26.55 35.60 -23.70
CA GLN A 770 25.86 35.09 -22.50
C GLN A 770 24.32 35.04 -22.62
N ASP A 771 23.73 35.88 -23.47
CA ASP A 771 22.29 35.98 -23.69
C ASP A 771 21.82 35.05 -24.81
N PHE A 772 22.73 34.45 -25.58
CA PHE A 772 22.40 33.46 -26.60
C PHE A 772 21.95 32.14 -25.96
N VAL A 773 20.75 31.67 -26.34
CA VAL A 773 20.16 30.39 -25.90
C VAL A 773 20.14 29.40 -27.06
N SER A 774 19.50 29.75 -28.18
CA SER A 774 19.53 28.92 -29.39
C SER A 774 19.25 29.73 -30.65
N ALA A 775 19.72 29.24 -31.78
CA ALA A 775 19.31 29.71 -33.09
C ALA A 775 19.09 28.54 -34.03
N SER A 776 18.08 28.64 -34.89
CA SER A 776 17.84 27.66 -35.95
C SER A 776 17.52 28.36 -37.25
N LEU A 777 17.89 27.72 -38.35
CA LEU A 777 17.68 28.23 -39.70
C LEU A 777 17.59 27.05 -40.67
N ARG A 778 16.66 27.12 -41.61
CA ARG A 778 16.62 26.22 -42.75
C ARG A 778 17.57 26.73 -43.84
N VAL A 779 18.52 25.90 -44.23
CA VAL A 779 19.48 26.19 -45.30
C VAL A 779 19.22 25.24 -46.46
N GLY A 780 19.15 25.76 -47.68
CA GLY A 780 19.03 24.94 -48.88
C GLY A 780 19.93 25.42 -50.01
N VAL A 781 20.24 24.50 -50.91
CA VAL A 781 21.16 24.70 -52.03
C VAL A 781 20.50 24.22 -53.31
N GLY A 782 20.53 25.02 -54.37
CA GLY A 782 19.87 24.73 -55.64
C GLY A 782 20.67 23.80 -56.54
N ASP A 783 20.02 23.29 -57.57
CA ASP A 783 20.57 22.31 -58.52
C ASP A 783 21.71 22.87 -59.39
N ASN A 784 21.83 24.19 -59.48
CA ASN A 784 22.81 24.88 -60.31
C ASN A 784 24.05 25.35 -59.55
N ILE A 785 24.36 24.77 -58.38
CA ILE A 785 25.55 25.14 -57.60
C ILE A 785 26.81 24.46 -58.13
N HIS A 786 27.90 25.22 -58.26
CA HIS A 786 29.21 24.63 -58.51
C HIS A 786 29.82 24.06 -57.23
N THR A 787 30.59 22.97 -57.36
CA THR A 787 31.28 22.29 -56.24
C THR A 787 32.11 23.24 -55.38
N ASN A 788 32.66 24.32 -55.94
CA ASN A 788 33.54 25.26 -55.22
C ASN A 788 32.79 26.37 -54.43
N THR A 789 31.46 26.29 -54.31
CA THR A 789 30.66 27.25 -53.54
C THR A 789 30.32 26.70 -52.14
N SER A 790 30.31 27.56 -51.13
CA SER A 790 29.84 27.20 -49.78
C SER A 790 28.70 28.11 -49.32
N ALA A 791 27.65 27.53 -48.75
CA ALA A 791 26.58 28.22 -48.05
C ALA A 791 26.64 27.85 -46.56
N VAL A 792 26.97 28.82 -45.72
CA VAL A 792 27.37 28.58 -44.33
C VAL A 792 26.55 29.46 -43.39
N PHE A 793 25.88 28.83 -42.42
CA PHE A 793 25.40 29.48 -41.22
C PHE A 793 26.53 29.50 -40.19
N ARG A 794 26.99 30.69 -39.80
CA ARG A 794 28.11 30.86 -38.87
C ARG A 794 27.67 31.57 -37.60
N LEU A 795 28.08 31.04 -36.46
CA LEU A 795 28.04 31.68 -35.16
C LEU A 795 29.47 32.00 -34.73
N SER A 796 29.81 33.27 -34.48
CA SER A 796 31.19 33.62 -34.16
C SER A 796 31.36 34.78 -33.16
N ASP A 797 32.48 34.77 -32.45
CA ASP A 797 33.05 35.94 -31.75
C ASP A 797 34.36 36.33 -32.45
N GLN A 798 34.27 37.34 -33.31
CA GLN A 798 35.40 37.93 -34.01
C GLN A 798 35.69 39.34 -33.49
N ARG A 799 36.97 39.62 -33.22
CA ARG A 799 37.44 40.92 -32.70
C ARG A 799 38.37 41.60 -33.69
N PRO A 800 38.17 42.88 -34.00
CA PRO A 800 39.17 43.63 -34.75
C PRO A 800 40.45 43.75 -33.92
N MET A 801 41.59 43.45 -34.56
CA MET A 801 42.94 43.78 -34.09
C MET A 801 43.49 44.92 -34.96
N GLY A 802 44.50 45.62 -34.43
CA GLY A 802 45.23 46.63 -35.20
C GLY A 802 45.72 46.09 -36.55
N GLY A 803 45.73 46.94 -37.58
CA GLY A 803 46.16 46.55 -38.93
C GLY A 803 45.12 45.75 -39.74
N GLY A 804 43.84 45.77 -39.35
CA GLY A 804 42.75 45.16 -40.13
C GLY A 804 42.63 43.64 -40.00
N ARG A 805 43.38 43.00 -39.10
CA ARG A 805 43.26 41.57 -38.78
C ARG A 805 42.10 41.32 -37.82
N MET A 806 41.36 40.23 -38.00
CA MET A 806 40.34 39.78 -37.04
C MET A 806 40.88 38.64 -36.19
N GLN A 807 40.68 38.69 -34.87
CA GLN A 807 40.93 37.59 -33.94
C GLN A 807 39.64 36.84 -33.64
N THR A 808 39.61 35.55 -33.95
CA THR A 808 38.49 34.65 -33.63
C THR A 808 38.72 34.00 -32.27
N ASN A 809 37.81 34.18 -31.31
CA ASN A 809 37.84 33.42 -30.04
C ASN A 809 36.90 32.21 -30.07
N PHE A 810 35.80 32.31 -30.82
CA PHE A 810 34.84 31.23 -31.01
C PHE A 810 34.29 31.31 -32.43
N GLN A 811 34.15 30.17 -33.10
CA GLN A 811 33.53 30.09 -34.42
C GLN A 811 32.92 28.71 -34.62
N LEU A 812 31.64 28.68 -34.95
CA LEU A 812 30.92 27.52 -35.41
C LEU A 812 30.40 27.82 -36.81
N GLU A 813 30.64 26.93 -37.76
CA GLU A 813 30.16 26.99 -39.13
C GLU A 813 29.42 25.71 -39.46
N LEU A 814 28.26 25.85 -40.08
CA LEU A 814 27.38 24.75 -40.45
C LEU A 814 26.77 25.03 -41.82
N GLY A 815 26.73 24.03 -42.68
CA GLY A 815 26.06 24.16 -43.96
C GLY A 815 26.72 23.30 -45.03
N TYR A 816 26.86 23.86 -46.22
CA TYR A 816 27.35 23.17 -47.40
C TYR A 816 28.65 23.79 -47.88
N SER A 817 29.64 22.96 -48.22
CA SER A 817 30.93 23.39 -48.76
C SER A 817 31.57 22.27 -49.57
N LEU A 818 32.15 22.57 -50.73
CA LEU A 818 32.91 21.59 -51.53
C LEU A 818 32.12 20.32 -51.87
N GLY A 819 30.84 20.48 -52.24
CA GLY A 819 29.99 19.35 -52.61
C GLY A 819 29.38 18.56 -51.45
N ASN A 820 29.68 18.93 -50.20
CA ASN A 820 29.30 18.14 -49.03
C ASN A 820 28.79 18.98 -47.87
N SER A 821 28.04 18.34 -46.98
CA SER A 821 27.70 18.91 -45.68
C SER A 821 28.95 19.13 -44.84
N TYR A 822 28.98 20.19 -44.06
CA TYR A 822 30.16 20.61 -43.33
C TYR A 822 29.78 21.17 -41.96
N LEU A 823 30.53 20.74 -40.94
CA LEU A 823 30.55 21.35 -39.61
C LEU A 823 31.99 21.69 -39.25
N PHE A 824 32.21 22.92 -38.81
CA PHE A 824 33.47 23.34 -38.21
C PHE A 824 33.23 24.09 -36.92
N LEU A 825 33.94 23.70 -35.87
CA LEU A 825 33.93 24.37 -34.59
C LEU A 825 35.37 24.71 -34.20
N GLN A 826 35.59 25.94 -33.76
CA GLN A 826 36.79 26.40 -33.07
C GLN A 826 36.38 27.04 -31.75
N ASP A 827 36.88 26.50 -30.64
CA ASP A 827 36.66 27.02 -29.29
C ASP A 827 38.00 27.47 -28.66
N GLY A 828 38.37 28.72 -28.93
CA GLY A 828 39.59 29.35 -28.42
C GLY A 828 40.40 30.09 -29.49
N ARG A 829 41.35 30.91 -29.03
CA ARG A 829 42.18 31.79 -29.89
C ARG A 829 43.14 31.04 -30.82
N GLN A 830 43.70 29.93 -30.35
CA GLN A 830 44.67 29.16 -31.12
C GLN A 830 44.02 27.86 -31.64
N PRO A 831 44.12 27.58 -32.95
CA PRO A 831 43.65 26.34 -33.52
C PRO A 831 44.57 25.20 -33.06
N THR A 832 44.05 24.33 -32.19
CA THR A 832 44.71 23.08 -31.78
C THR A 832 43.77 21.91 -32.02
N GLN A 833 44.28 20.69 -32.21
CA GLN A 833 43.44 19.49 -32.35
C GLN A 833 42.43 19.33 -31.20
N LYS A 834 42.79 19.78 -29.98
CA LYS A 834 41.90 19.71 -28.83
C LYS A 834 40.77 20.74 -28.86
N ASN A 835 40.89 21.85 -29.60
CA ASN A 835 39.92 22.95 -29.60
C ASN A 835 39.23 23.14 -30.96
N GLN A 836 39.46 22.24 -31.91
CA GLN A 836 38.80 22.22 -33.20
C GLN A 836 38.00 20.93 -33.42
N VAL A 837 36.89 21.05 -34.12
CA VAL A 837 36.14 19.93 -34.68
C VAL A 837 35.90 20.24 -36.14
N MET A 838 36.15 19.28 -37.00
CA MET A 838 35.83 19.31 -38.41
C MET A 838 35.07 18.02 -38.73
N LYS A 839 33.87 18.13 -39.32
CA LYS A 839 33.12 16.99 -39.85
C LYS A 839 32.66 17.31 -41.26
N ARG A 840 32.71 16.32 -42.15
CA ARG A 840 32.24 16.46 -43.54
C ARG A 840 31.42 15.25 -43.98
N GLY A 841 30.42 15.50 -44.83
CA GLY A 841 29.69 14.48 -45.55
C GLY A 841 29.09 13.38 -44.65
N PRO A 842 29.43 12.09 -44.86
CA PRO A 842 28.85 10.94 -44.14
C PRO A 842 28.97 10.99 -42.61
N GLU A 843 29.99 11.67 -42.08
CA GLU A 843 30.24 11.78 -40.62
C GLU A 843 29.14 12.55 -39.87
N LEU A 844 28.33 13.31 -40.60
CA LEU A 844 27.17 14.04 -40.09
C LEU A 844 25.89 13.18 -40.12
N GLY A 845 25.92 12.02 -40.79
CA GLY A 845 24.81 11.07 -40.86
C GLY A 845 23.65 11.49 -41.77
N ALA A 846 23.76 12.62 -42.46
CA ALA A 846 22.86 13.10 -43.50
C ALA A 846 23.63 14.10 -44.39
N ASP A 847 23.48 13.98 -45.72
CA ASP A 847 24.10 14.90 -46.66
C ASP A 847 23.08 15.86 -47.27
N LEU A 848 23.31 17.17 -47.16
CA LEU A 848 22.59 18.18 -47.91
C LEU A 848 22.93 18.02 -49.39
N ARG A 849 22.01 17.44 -50.17
CA ARG A 849 22.11 17.36 -51.62
C ARG A 849 21.57 18.62 -52.26
N THR A 850 21.99 18.88 -53.49
CA THR A 850 21.37 19.90 -54.34
C THR A 850 19.86 19.65 -54.47
N GLY A 851 19.05 20.70 -54.37
CA GLY A 851 17.59 20.65 -54.37
C GLY A 851 16.96 20.34 -53.01
N GLN A 852 17.76 19.97 -52.00
CA GLN A 852 17.28 19.72 -50.64
C GLN A 852 17.52 20.92 -49.71
N SER A 853 16.82 20.90 -48.57
CA SER A 853 17.02 21.86 -47.48
C SER A 853 17.05 21.14 -46.15
N VAL A 854 17.81 21.68 -45.21
CA VAL A 854 18.01 21.13 -43.87
C VAL A 854 17.74 22.22 -42.84
N LEU A 855 17.05 21.88 -41.76
CA LEU A 855 16.97 22.71 -40.56
C LEU A 855 18.23 22.50 -39.72
N VAL A 856 19.07 23.53 -39.68
CA VAL A 856 20.26 23.57 -38.82
C VAL A 856 19.91 24.25 -37.51
N GLY A 857 20.23 23.61 -36.38
CA GLY A 857 20.00 24.15 -35.05
C GLY A 857 21.28 24.25 -34.25
N ILE A 858 21.40 25.33 -33.48
CA ILE A 858 22.45 25.55 -32.50
C ILE A 858 21.76 25.86 -31.18
N GLU A 859 22.07 25.11 -30.14
CA GLU A 859 21.55 25.31 -28.80
C GLU A 859 22.68 25.34 -27.78
N VAL A 860 22.54 26.19 -26.77
CA VAL A 860 23.49 26.31 -25.67
C VAL A 860 22.78 25.92 -24.38
N ASP A 861 23.11 24.74 -23.90
CA ASP A 861 22.68 24.28 -22.58
C ASP A 861 23.60 24.89 -21.51
N ARG A 862 22.99 25.70 -20.62
CA ARG A 862 23.68 26.37 -19.50
C ARG A 862 23.36 25.73 -18.15
N GLY A 863 22.65 24.61 -18.12
CA GLY A 863 22.11 24.02 -16.91
C GLY A 863 20.95 24.82 -16.29
N ILE A 864 20.33 24.23 -15.27
CA ILE A 864 19.08 24.70 -14.64
C ILE A 864 19.19 26.11 -14.04
N ASP A 865 20.37 26.46 -13.54
CA ASP A 865 20.61 27.74 -12.84
C ASP A 865 21.12 28.85 -13.79
N GLY A 866 21.22 28.58 -15.10
CA GLY A 866 21.72 29.53 -16.10
C GLY A 866 23.18 29.97 -15.93
N THR A 867 23.89 29.42 -14.94
CA THR A 867 25.21 29.88 -14.47
C THR A 867 26.34 28.87 -14.70
N SER A 868 26.13 27.82 -15.52
CA SER A 868 27.20 26.85 -15.82
C SER A 868 28.47 27.55 -16.28
N ALA A 869 29.59 27.23 -15.62
CA ALA A 869 30.91 27.74 -15.98
C ALA A 869 31.36 27.24 -17.37
N LYS A 870 30.76 26.16 -17.88
CA LYS A 870 31.03 25.57 -19.20
C LYS A 870 29.69 25.31 -19.90
N PRO A 871 29.22 26.22 -20.77
CA PRO A 871 28.04 25.95 -21.58
C PRO A 871 28.29 24.76 -22.52
N THR A 872 27.30 23.86 -22.64
CA THR A 872 27.34 22.75 -23.59
C THR A 872 26.66 23.19 -24.87
N LEU A 873 27.41 23.25 -25.96
CA LEU A 873 26.91 23.49 -27.30
C LEU A 873 26.33 22.20 -27.87
N VAL A 874 25.07 22.24 -28.30
CA VAL A 874 24.39 21.18 -29.02
C VAL A 874 24.10 21.68 -30.42
N VAL A 875 24.51 20.91 -31.43
CA VAL A 875 24.23 21.21 -32.83
C VAL A 875 23.36 20.11 -33.39
N THR A 876 22.29 20.52 -34.06
CA THR A 876 21.33 19.62 -34.68
C THR A 876 21.24 19.83 -36.19
N TRP A 877 20.91 18.75 -36.88
CA TRP A 877 20.71 18.66 -38.32
C TRP A 877 19.39 17.91 -38.55
N ASP A 878 18.36 18.60 -39.03
CA ASP A 878 16.97 18.10 -39.10
C ASP A 878 16.48 17.43 -37.81
N GLY A 879 16.80 18.07 -36.67
CA GLY A 879 16.42 17.58 -35.35
C GLY A 879 17.29 16.45 -34.80
N ARG A 880 18.23 15.90 -35.58
CA ARG A 880 19.22 14.93 -35.10
C ARG A 880 20.44 15.62 -34.50
N GLU A 881 20.85 15.22 -33.31
CA GLU A 881 22.09 15.71 -32.67
C GLU A 881 23.33 15.21 -33.44
N ILE A 882 24.14 16.16 -33.95
CA ILE A 882 25.38 15.87 -34.70
C ILE A 882 26.65 16.27 -33.93
N LEU A 883 26.52 17.15 -32.94
CA LEU A 883 27.59 17.54 -32.04
C LEU A 883 27.02 17.94 -30.68
N ARG A 884 27.64 17.44 -29.61
CA ARG A 884 27.45 17.93 -28.24
C ARG A 884 28.82 18.12 -27.61
N ARG A 885 29.11 19.35 -27.16
CA ARG A 885 30.45 19.68 -26.67
C ARG A 885 30.44 20.86 -25.71
N ASP A 886 31.18 20.72 -24.60
CA ASP A 886 31.41 21.83 -23.68
C ASP A 886 32.33 22.88 -24.32
N CYS A 887 31.85 24.14 -24.37
CA CYS A 887 32.57 25.26 -24.94
C CYS A 887 32.95 26.30 -23.87
N ARG A 888 34.22 26.67 -23.79
CA ARG A 888 34.70 27.65 -22.79
C ARG A 888 34.60 29.08 -23.31
N SER A 889 34.89 29.30 -24.58
CA SER A 889 34.98 30.65 -25.17
C SER A 889 33.62 31.24 -25.55
N LEU A 890 32.57 30.43 -25.57
CA LEU A 890 31.18 30.86 -25.84
C LEU A 890 30.58 31.68 -24.68
N ASN A 891 31.17 31.62 -23.48
CA ASN A 891 30.63 32.20 -22.24
C ASN A 891 31.12 33.65 -21.95
N MET A 892 31.61 34.40 -22.94
CA MET A 892 32.23 35.72 -22.68
C MET A 892 31.19 36.85 -22.49
N ARG A 893 31.22 37.47 -21.31
CA ARG A 893 30.13 38.30 -20.73
C ARG A 893 29.92 39.72 -21.30
N SER A 894 30.76 40.22 -22.22
CA SER A 894 30.76 41.67 -22.54
C SER A 894 30.74 42.06 -24.01
N LYS A 895 30.82 41.11 -24.95
CA LYS A 895 30.89 41.43 -26.39
C LYS A 895 29.84 40.69 -27.21
N PRO A 896 29.26 41.34 -28.25
CA PRO A 896 28.17 40.79 -29.06
C PRO A 896 28.65 39.58 -29.86
N LEU A 897 27.79 38.56 -29.93
CA LEU A 897 27.99 37.39 -30.76
C LEU A 897 27.46 37.68 -32.17
N GLN A 898 28.13 37.20 -33.20
CA GLN A 898 27.76 37.45 -34.59
C GLN A 898 27.15 36.19 -35.19
N LEU A 899 25.93 36.33 -35.71
CA LEU A 899 25.25 35.35 -36.53
C LEU A 899 25.38 35.78 -37.98
N ASP A 900 26.12 35.02 -38.78
CA ASP A 900 26.36 35.32 -40.18
C ASP A 900 25.71 34.27 -41.07
N LEU A 901 24.99 34.72 -42.10
CA LEU A 901 24.62 33.91 -43.26
C LEU A 901 25.68 34.19 -44.32
N LEU A 902 26.57 33.24 -44.59
CA LEU A 902 27.69 33.40 -45.50
C LEU A 902 27.52 32.61 -46.78
N ILE A 903 27.93 33.23 -47.87
CA ILE A 903 28.29 32.56 -49.11
C ILE A 903 29.79 32.75 -49.31
N LYS A 904 30.54 31.65 -49.28
CA LYS A 904 31.98 31.64 -49.64
C LYS A 904 32.08 31.17 -51.08
N ASN A 905 32.64 31.98 -51.96
CA ASN A 905 32.82 31.63 -53.36
C ASN A 905 34.31 31.50 -53.68
N GLN A 906 34.70 30.37 -54.25
CA GLN A 906 36.03 30.16 -54.80
C GLN A 906 35.91 30.06 -56.32
N ASN A 907 36.65 30.91 -57.03
CA ASN A 907 36.81 30.95 -58.48
C ASN A 907 35.58 31.43 -59.27
N SER A 908 34.88 32.48 -58.81
CA SER A 908 33.78 33.11 -59.57
C SER A 908 32.65 32.14 -59.96
N ALA A 909 32.35 31.17 -59.10
CA ALA A 909 31.42 30.09 -59.36
C ALA A 909 29.95 30.55 -59.25
N ARG A 910 29.03 29.82 -59.89
CA ARG A 910 27.58 30.08 -59.78
C ARG A 910 27.08 29.68 -58.40
N VAL A 911 26.39 30.61 -57.74
CA VAL A 911 25.75 30.45 -56.43
C VAL A 911 24.24 30.29 -56.65
N ASP A 912 23.63 29.31 -56.00
CA ASP A 912 22.18 29.20 -55.82
C ASP A 912 21.91 28.60 -54.45
N ALA A 913 21.64 29.45 -53.46
CA ALA A 913 21.38 29.03 -52.07
C ALA A 913 20.26 29.86 -51.45
N TRP A 914 19.55 29.30 -50.48
CA TRP A 914 18.53 30.02 -49.75
C TRP A 914 18.52 29.72 -48.25
N PHE A 915 18.01 30.69 -47.50
CA PHE A 915 17.84 30.67 -46.06
C PHE A 915 16.39 30.97 -45.72
N ASP A 916 15.81 30.22 -44.79
CA ASP A 916 14.38 30.27 -44.44
C ASP A 916 14.17 29.89 -42.96
N GLU A 917 12.98 30.13 -42.41
CA GLU A 917 12.59 29.73 -41.04
C GLU A 917 13.57 30.15 -39.92
N PHE A 918 14.11 31.38 -39.98
CA PHE A 918 15.04 31.83 -38.95
C PHE A 918 14.35 32.03 -37.60
N ARG A 919 14.89 31.39 -36.56
CA ARG A 919 14.45 31.56 -35.18
C ARG A 919 15.66 31.75 -34.27
N LEU A 920 15.59 32.75 -33.42
CA LEU A 920 16.58 33.02 -32.37
C LEU A 920 15.88 33.08 -31.01
N VAL A 921 16.38 32.31 -30.05
CA VAL A 921 16.00 32.43 -28.65
C VAL A 921 17.17 33.06 -27.90
N ARG A 922 16.87 34.14 -27.18
CA ARG A 922 17.83 34.84 -26.34
C ARG A 922 17.24 35.17 -24.97
N LEU A 923 18.09 35.41 -23.99
CA LEU A 923 17.69 36.08 -22.76
C LEU A 923 17.46 37.57 -23.09
N GLY A 924 16.29 38.09 -22.76
CA GLY A 924 16.01 39.51 -22.86
C GLY A 924 16.48 40.23 -21.60
N LYS A 925 17.11 41.40 -21.76
CA LYS A 925 17.04 42.43 -20.71
C LYS A 925 15.62 42.98 -20.74
N GLY A 926 15.01 43.11 -19.56
CA GLY A 926 13.67 43.67 -19.39
C GLY A 926 13.51 45.01 -20.08
#